data_AF-A0A0X3TPY7-F1
#
_entry.id   AF-A0A0X3TPY7-F1
#
_cell.length_a   1.000
_cell.length_b   1.000
_cell.length_c   1.000
_cell.angle_alpha   90.00
_cell.angle_beta   90.00
_cell.angle_gamma   90.00
#
_symmetry.space_group_name_H-M   'P 1'
#
loop_
_entity.id
_entity.type
_entity.pdbx_description
1 polymer ?
#
loop_
_entity_poly.entity_id
_entity_poly.type
_entity_poly.pdbx_seq_one_letter_code
_entity_poly.pdbx_strand_id
1 'polypeptide(L)'
;MGSLLLTVMVIGFGLLALTIVMVVVSARADQAITIKGPLATLGELEAQIRGKSTTLDDLEAELEKRRGAISSISDIQAEVDSLLRQKDELLAEWQQLEERRQEVLAMRQETEDAQSALADVTRDLSEKSSELEKVEARLKRAEELVGQISQLEEDHNRLEQTVSNLREELANLQTLKAREEELREKIEKLERDITRVEAEIEGFDRRREEAEEAARIAESRLEELKADYTDEAARVASTQTELSRMEAQRAELLAQIETYKDKAGISGNKKAADPLCELNALPPVLKDLNTWDTHAQEQENEALHRVSNHMKAHGLDYHTRVIRAFHTAMKVNETTQMAVLAGISGTGKSQLPRRYAQAMGIGFLQVPVQPRWDSPQDLMGFYNYIEGQFRPTDLARSLYHLDAFNGPAESSDLQDRMMLVLLDEMNLARVEYYFSDFLSRLESRPGIDETNRSEARKDAELELDIPMPEGQTTPRIFPGYNVLFAGTMNEDESTQSLSDKVVDRANVMRFAAPKSIKAGTPQGKPADSKALTRTQWRKWVRGINALAEDQSRVEMHVERMVEYMTKLGRPFGHRLGRSIMAYAANYPEDNGRRDIQTALADQVEMRLLPKLRGIEMENASTELQELSNYVERELSDPVLADAIRHSAEVAEDGTGQFTWRGVTRG
;
A
#
# COMPACT_ATOMS: atom_id res chain seq x y z
N MET A 1 60.75 -143.44 148.94
CA MET A 1 60.68 -141.97 149.19
C MET A 1 61.63 -141.25 148.26
N GLY A 2 61.38 -139.98 147.92
CA GLY A 2 62.45 -139.05 147.56
C GLY A 2 62.81 -138.81 146.09
N SER A 3 62.12 -139.39 145.11
CA SER A 3 62.17 -138.89 143.71
C SER A 3 60.92 -139.28 142.93
N LEU A 4 59.83 -138.58 143.24
CA LEU A 4 58.48 -138.83 142.71
C LEU A 4 58.03 -137.77 141.67
N LEU A 5 58.87 -136.77 141.34
CA LEU A 5 58.38 -135.55 140.67
C LEU A 5 59.12 -135.10 139.40
N LEU A 6 60.44 -135.29 139.26
CA LEU A 6 61.19 -134.65 138.16
C LEU A 6 61.48 -135.58 136.97
N THR A 7 61.97 -136.81 137.24
CA THR A 7 62.20 -137.81 136.19
C THR A 7 60.91 -138.33 135.56
N VAL A 8 59.80 -138.33 136.30
CA VAL A 8 58.47 -138.70 135.80
C VAL A 8 57.96 -137.70 134.74
N MET A 9 58.22 -136.39 134.93
CA MET A 9 57.77 -135.37 133.98
C MET A 9 58.56 -135.38 132.66
N VAL A 10 59.88 -135.53 132.70
CA VAL A 10 60.72 -135.43 131.48
C VAL A 10 60.62 -136.71 130.63
N ILE A 11 60.58 -137.90 131.26
CA ILE A 11 60.42 -139.17 130.54
C ILE A 11 59.00 -139.30 129.96
N GLY A 12 57.98 -138.79 130.67
CA GLY A 12 56.61 -138.73 130.17
C GLY A 12 56.44 -137.87 128.91
N PHE A 13 57.18 -136.76 128.80
CA PHE A 13 57.09 -135.88 127.63
C PHE A 13 57.73 -136.48 126.37
N GLY A 14 58.85 -137.22 126.52
CA GLY A 14 59.47 -137.98 125.43
C GLY A 14 58.57 -139.10 124.90
N LEU A 15 57.88 -139.80 125.81
CA LEU A 15 56.92 -140.86 125.44
C LEU A 15 55.70 -140.33 124.66
N LEU A 16 55.22 -139.13 124.97
CA LEU A 16 54.07 -138.55 124.26
C LEU A 16 54.42 -138.09 122.83
N ALA A 17 55.58 -137.46 122.63
CA ALA A 17 55.99 -136.99 121.31
C ALA A 17 56.36 -138.16 120.37
N LEU A 18 57.07 -139.18 120.87
CA LEU A 18 57.51 -140.30 120.04
C LEU A 18 56.36 -141.21 119.60
N THR A 19 55.36 -141.42 120.48
CA THR A 19 54.17 -142.24 120.15
C THR A 19 53.29 -141.59 119.10
N ILE A 20 53.12 -140.26 119.11
CA ILE A 20 52.35 -139.54 118.08
C ILE A 20 53.01 -139.70 116.70
N VAL A 21 54.34 -139.63 116.61
CA VAL A 21 55.05 -139.82 115.33
C VAL A 21 55.07 -141.30 114.92
N MET A 22 55.30 -142.24 115.84
CA MET A 22 55.27 -143.68 115.53
C MET A 22 53.89 -144.15 115.07
N VAL A 23 52.78 -143.67 115.65
CA VAL A 23 51.43 -144.06 115.22
C VAL A 23 51.09 -143.49 113.84
N VAL A 24 51.45 -142.24 113.55
CA VAL A 24 51.18 -141.62 112.24
C VAL A 24 52.04 -142.23 111.12
N VAL A 25 53.25 -142.69 111.43
CA VAL A 25 54.15 -143.32 110.44
C VAL A 25 53.90 -144.83 110.31
N SER A 26 53.64 -145.58 111.38
CA SER A 26 53.32 -147.01 111.26
C SER A 26 51.96 -147.24 110.58
N ALA A 27 50.98 -146.35 110.81
CA ALA A 27 49.71 -146.36 110.07
C ALA A 27 49.85 -146.06 108.56
N ARG A 28 51.03 -145.59 108.09
CA ARG A 28 51.31 -145.30 106.68
C ARG A 28 52.39 -146.19 106.05
N ALA A 29 53.23 -146.84 106.84
CA ALA A 29 54.34 -147.66 106.35
C ALA A 29 54.05 -149.18 106.39
N ASP A 30 53.20 -149.66 107.30
CA ASP A 30 53.16 -151.09 107.67
C ASP A 30 51.93 -151.86 107.13
N GLN A 31 51.18 -151.29 106.18
CA GLN A 31 50.12 -152.01 105.44
C GLN A 31 50.56 -152.51 104.05
N ALA A 32 51.80 -152.24 103.63
CA ALA A 32 52.38 -152.73 102.37
C ALA A 32 53.92 -152.54 102.36
N ILE A 33 54.81 -153.55 102.31
CA ILE A 33 54.71 -154.97 101.95
C ILE A 33 55.86 -155.75 102.62
N THR A 34 55.59 -156.87 103.32
CA THR A 34 56.47 -158.08 103.34
C THR A 34 55.80 -159.36 103.91
N ILE A 35 54.48 -159.51 103.68
CA ILE A 35 53.69 -160.76 103.81
C ILE A 35 52.62 -160.69 102.70
N LYS A 36 52.41 -161.66 101.78
CA LYS A 36 53.06 -162.96 101.53
C LYS A 36 52.96 -163.33 100.04
N GLY A 37 53.96 -164.00 99.46
CA GLY A 37 53.71 -164.93 98.34
C GLY A 37 53.52 -164.33 96.93
N PRO A 38 53.06 -165.17 95.96
CA PRO A 38 53.43 -165.04 94.55
C PRO A 38 52.55 -164.13 93.69
N LEU A 39 53.11 -163.84 92.51
CA LEU A 39 52.64 -162.96 91.44
C LEU A 39 51.19 -163.20 90.98
N ALA A 40 50.53 -162.09 90.58
CA ALA A 40 49.15 -162.02 90.15
C ALA A 40 48.84 -162.81 88.86
N THR A 41 47.57 -163.18 88.69
CA THR A 41 47.06 -163.98 87.56
C THR A 41 46.41 -163.11 86.48
N LEU A 42 46.35 -163.63 85.25
CA LEU A 42 46.03 -162.88 84.03
C LEU A 42 44.69 -162.11 84.02
N GLY A 43 43.71 -162.48 84.85
CA GLY A 43 42.38 -161.87 84.85
C GLY A 43 42.34 -160.43 85.39
N GLU A 44 43.21 -160.08 86.35
CA GLU A 44 43.28 -158.70 86.87
C GLU A 44 43.89 -157.74 85.84
N LEU A 45 44.72 -158.25 84.91
CA LEU A 45 45.25 -157.50 83.77
C LEU A 45 44.17 -157.14 82.75
N GLU A 46 43.20 -158.03 82.48
CA GLU A 46 42.07 -157.70 81.59
C GLU A 46 41.18 -156.59 82.17
N ALA A 47 41.00 -156.56 83.50
CA ALA A 47 40.27 -155.49 84.17
C ALA A 47 41.00 -154.13 84.06
N GLN A 48 42.32 -154.11 84.22
CA GLN A 48 43.12 -152.89 84.02
C GLN A 48 43.16 -152.42 82.56
N ILE A 49 43.20 -153.33 81.58
CA ILE A 49 43.12 -152.97 80.16
C ILE A 49 41.77 -152.33 79.84
N ARG A 50 40.67 -152.90 80.35
CA ARG A 50 39.31 -152.36 80.16
C ARG A 50 39.14 -150.99 80.83
N GLY A 51 39.73 -150.79 82.01
CA GLY A 51 39.75 -149.48 82.68
C GLY A 51 40.60 -148.43 81.95
N LYS A 52 41.65 -148.83 81.24
CA LYS A 52 42.47 -147.92 80.43
C LYS A 52 41.86 -147.59 79.06
N SER A 53 41.08 -148.49 78.45
CA SER A 53 40.35 -148.15 77.22
C SER A 53 39.28 -147.09 77.51
N THR A 54 38.51 -147.22 78.59
CA THR A 54 37.52 -146.20 78.98
C THR A 54 38.14 -144.83 79.22
N THR A 55 39.35 -144.74 79.81
CA THR A 55 40.05 -143.44 79.95
C THR A 55 40.58 -142.87 78.63
N LEU A 56 40.77 -143.71 77.60
CA LEU A 56 41.13 -143.25 76.26
C LEU A 56 39.90 -142.74 75.51
N ASP A 57 38.79 -143.47 75.59
CA ASP A 57 37.50 -143.06 75.01
C ASP A 57 37.04 -141.70 75.59
N ASP A 58 37.16 -141.50 76.91
CA ASP A 58 36.87 -140.22 77.58
C ASP A 58 37.78 -139.07 77.10
N LEU A 59 39.07 -139.34 76.85
CA LEU A 59 40.03 -138.34 76.36
C LEU A 59 39.85 -138.01 74.88
N GLU A 60 39.46 -138.96 74.03
CA GLU A 60 39.09 -138.68 72.64
C GLU A 60 37.80 -137.86 72.57
N ALA A 61 36.80 -138.17 73.39
CA ALA A 61 35.58 -137.37 73.52
C ALA A 61 35.86 -135.93 73.99
N GLU A 62 36.81 -135.73 74.92
CA GLU A 62 37.18 -134.37 75.36
C GLU A 62 37.99 -133.60 74.29
N LEU A 63 38.82 -134.27 73.48
CA LEU A 63 39.50 -133.67 72.33
C LEU A 63 38.52 -133.26 71.22
N GLU A 64 37.51 -134.08 70.93
CA GLU A 64 36.46 -133.76 69.97
C GLU A 64 35.66 -132.53 70.41
N LYS A 65 35.33 -132.45 71.71
CA LYS A 65 34.70 -131.28 72.34
C LYS A 65 35.53 -130.00 72.19
N ARG A 66 36.86 -130.09 72.35
CA ARG A 66 37.77 -128.95 72.14
C ARG A 66 37.90 -128.55 70.67
N ARG A 67 37.84 -129.49 69.72
CA ARG A 67 37.78 -129.17 68.28
C ARG A 67 36.48 -128.44 67.91
N GLY A 68 35.35 -128.87 68.46
CA GLY A 68 34.07 -128.17 68.32
C GLY A 68 34.12 -126.72 68.85
N ALA A 69 34.75 -126.51 70.01
CA ALA A 69 34.94 -125.16 70.56
C ALA A 69 35.80 -124.25 69.66
N ILE A 70 36.86 -124.78 69.05
CA ILE A 70 37.71 -124.02 68.12
C ILE A 70 36.94 -123.61 66.85
N SER A 71 36.05 -124.47 66.33
CA SER A 71 35.13 -124.07 65.24
C SER A 71 34.28 -122.87 65.65
N SER A 72 33.61 -122.94 66.80
CA SER A 72 32.74 -121.85 67.26
C SER A 72 33.47 -120.51 67.48
N ILE A 73 34.77 -120.54 67.84
CA ILE A 73 35.59 -119.33 67.94
C ILE A 73 35.90 -118.76 66.54
N SER A 74 36.20 -119.61 65.56
CA SER A 74 36.41 -119.20 64.17
C SER A 74 35.14 -118.58 63.56
N ASP A 75 33.98 -119.16 63.84
CA ASP A 75 32.69 -118.67 63.37
C ASP A 75 32.36 -117.29 63.96
N ILE A 76 32.58 -117.11 65.27
CA ILE A 76 32.43 -115.80 65.96
C ILE A 76 33.43 -114.75 65.43
N GLN A 77 34.68 -115.13 65.12
CA GLN A 77 35.65 -114.19 64.54
C GLN A 77 35.22 -113.73 63.14
N ALA A 78 34.69 -114.64 62.30
CA ALA A 78 34.16 -114.28 60.99
C ALA A 78 32.94 -113.34 61.09
N GLU A 79 32.07 -113.55 62.09
CA GLU A 79 30.93 -112.68 62.37
C GLU A 79 31.38 -111.28 62.83
N VAL A 80 32.35 -111.19 63.75
CA VAL A 80 32.95 -109.91 64.19
C VAL A 80 33.61 -109.16 63.03
N ASP A 81 34.39 -109.83 62.19
CA ASP A 81 35.00 -109.20 61.00
C ASP A 81 33.95 -108.71 59.99
N SER A 82 32.81 -109.41 59.86
CA SER A 82 31.69 -108.97 59.02
C SER A 82 31.01 -107.72 59.58
N LEU A 83 30.79 -107.65 60.90
CA LEU A 83 30.19 -106.50 61.58
C LEU A 83 31.12 -105.27 61.57
N LEU A 84 32.44 -105.48 61.65
CA LEU A 84 33.42 -104.40 61.49
C LEU A 84 33.38 -103.81 60.08
N ARG A 85 33.28 -104.64 59.02
CA ARG A 85 33.09 -104.14 57.65
C ARG A 85 31.79 -103.37 57.50
N GLN A 86 30.66 -103.90 57.98
CA GLN A 86 29.38 -103.20 57.93
C GLN A 86 29.41 -101.86 58.68
N LYS A 87 30.08 -101.80 59.84
CA LYS A 87 30.30 -100.54 60.58
C LYS A 87 31.11 -99.53 59.77
N ASP A 88 32.19 -99.97 59.13
CA ASP A 88 33.07 -99.07 58.38
C ASP A 88 32.45 -98.62 57.05
N GLU A 89 31.65 -99.48 56.39
CA GLU A 89 30.77 -99.13 55.27
C GLU A 89 29.73 -98.07 55.68
N LEU A 90 29.00 -98.28 56.78
CA LEU A 90 28.03 -97.31 57.30
C LEU A 90 28.67 -95.97 57.74
N LEU A 91 29.92 -96.00 58.24
CA LEU A 91 30.67 -94.78 58.55
C LEU A 91 31.07 -94.00 57.28
N ALA A 92 31.44 -94.70 56.21
CA ALA A 92 31.72 -94.08 54.92
C ALA A 92 30.45 -93.48 54.28
N GLU A 93 29.32 -94.20 54.33
CA GLU A 93 28.02 -93.68 53.90
C GLU A 93 27.61 -92.45 54.72
N TRP A 94 27.80 -92.47 56.04
CA TRP A 94 27.50 -91.34 56.91
C TRP A 94 28.35 -90.10 56.58
N GLN A 95 29.64 -90.27 56.31
CA GLN A 95 30.51 -89.17 55.88
C GLN A 95 30.09 -88.59 54.53
N GLN A 96 29.75 -89.44 53.55
CA GLN A 96 29.26 -89.00 52.25
C GLN A 96 27.89 -88.30 52.33
N LEU A 97 27.03 -88.71 53.27
CA LEU A 97 25.76 -88.03 53.54
C LEU A 97 25.96 -86.67 54.22
N GLU A 98 26.94 -86.52 55.11
CA GLU A 98 27.24 -85.25 55.76
C GLU A 98 27.85 -84.23 54.77
N GLU A 99 28.71 -84.67 53.84
CA GLU A 99 29.23 -83.83 52.75
C GLU A 99 28.08 -83.32 51.85
N ARG A 100 27.21 -84.22 51.37
CA ARG A 100 25.99 -83.84 50.61
C ARG A 100 25.05 -82.93 51.40
N ARG A 101 24.97 -83.10 52.71
CA ARG A 101 24.15 -82.24 53.58
C ARG A 101 24.72 -80.82 53.67
N GLN A 102 26.04 -80.68 53.69
CA GLN A 102 26.70 -79.37 53.64
C GLN A 102 26.53 -78.70 52.28
N GLU A 103 26.63 -79.44 51.16
CA GLU A 103 26.31 -78.91 49.83
C GLU A 103 24.86 -78.41 49.73
N VAL A 104 23.89 -79.18 50.25
CA VAL A 104 22.47 -78.79 50.26
C VAL A 104 22.21 -77.58 51.17
N LEU A 105 22.94 -77.43 52.28
CA LEU A 105 22.87 -76.24 53.13
C LEU A 105 23.46 -75.00 52.43
N ALA A 106 24.60 -75.14 51.76
CA ALA A 106 25.21 -74.07 50.99
C ALA A 106 24.31 -73.59 49.84
N MET A 107 23.76 -74.52 49.04
CA MET A 107 22.81 -74.17 47.98
C MET A 107 21.52 -73.55 48.54
N ARG A 108 21.02 -73.98 49.71
CA ARG A 108 19.89 -73.30 50.36
C ARG A 108 20.23 -71.86 50.71
N GLN A 109 21.38 -71.63 51.32
CA GLN A 109 21.83 -70.29 51.69
C GLN A 109 21.99 -69.39 50.44
N GLU A 110 22.62 -69.88 49.37
CA GLU A 110 22.68 -69.16 48.09
C GLU A 110 21.29 -68.87 47.50
N THR A 111 20.32 -69.80 47.62
CA THR A 111 18.95 -69.55 47.15
C THR A 111 18.17 -68.58 48.04
N GLU A 112 18.43 -68.54 49.35
CA GLU A 112 17.83 -67.58 50.29
C GLU A 112 18.40 -66.17 50.07
N ASP A 113 19.72 -66.05 49.89
CA ASP A 113 20.40 -64.80 49.54
C ASP A 113 19.91 -64.28 48.16
N ALA A 114 19.79 -65.15 47.16
CA ALA A 114 19.26 -64.80 45.84
C ALA A 114 17.77 -64.39 45.89
N GLN A 115 16.95 -65.03 46.73
CA GLN A 115 15.56 -64.64 46.94
C GLN A 115 15.45 -63.29 47.65
N SER A 116 16.31 -62.99 48.63
CA SER A 116 16.36 -61.67 49.26
C SER A 116 16.74 -60.59 48.24
N ALA A 117 17.80 -60.81 47.46
CA ALA A 117 18.23 -59.87 46.43
C ALA A 117 17.15 -59.63 45.35
N LEU A 118 16.41 -60.69 44.96
CA LEU A 118 15.28 -60.56 44.06
C LEU A 118 14.15 -59.73 44.69
N ALA A 119 13.85 -59.93 45.97
CA ALA A 119 12.82 -59.18 46.69
C ALA A 119 13.17 -57.69 46.80
N ASP A 120 14.42 -57.36 47.12
CA ASP A 120 14.93 -55.99 47.18
C ASP A 120 14.84 -55.30 45.81
N VAL A 121 15.35 -55.93 44.74
CA VAL A 121 15.25 -55.40 43.37
C VAL A 121 13.79 -55.23 42.93
N THR A 122 12.90 -56.16 43.30
CA THR A 122 11.47 -56.07 42.97
C THR A 122 10.80 -54.90 43.69
N ARG A 123 11.15 -54.68 44.96
CA ARG A 123 10.67 -53.54 45.74
C ARG A 123 11.15 -52.22 45.15
N ASP A 124 12.45 -52.09 44.89
CA ASP A 124 13.05 -50.89 44.32
C ASP A 124 12.46 -50.58 42.92
N LEU A 125 12.22 -51.61 42.09
CA LEU A 125 11.51 -51.46 40.81
C LEU A 125 10.06 -50.97 41.00
N SER A 126 9.34 -51.45 42.03
CA SER A 126 7.98 -50.98 42.32
C SER A 126 7.95 -49.53 42.80
N GLU A 127 8.93 -49.10 43.61
CA GLU A 127 9.08 -47.71 44.05
C GLU A 127 9.39 -46.80 42.85
N LYS A 128 10.34 -47.18 41.99
CA LYS A 128 10.69 -46.42 40.78
C LYS A 128 9.55 -46.33 39.78
N SER A 129 8.76 -47.40 39.63
CA SER A 129 7.55 -47.38 38.80
C SER A 129 6.51 -46.40 39.33
N SER A 130 6.30 -46.38 40.65
CA SER A 130 5.38 -45.42 41.30
C SER A 130 5.88 -43.97 41.26
N GLU A 131 7.20 -43.74 41.27
CA GLU A 131 7.76 -42.40 41.02
C GLU A 131 7.54 -41.95 39.57
N LEU A 132 7.76 -42.85 38.61
CA LEU A 132 7.61 -42.56 37.18
C LEU A 132 6.15 -42.21 36.83
N GLU A 133 5.18 -42.98 37.32
CA GLU A 133 3.74 -42.71 37.16
C GLU A 133 3.33 -41.33 37.74
N LYS A 134 3.92 -40.93 38.88
CA LYS A 134 3.71 -39.58 39.47
C LYS A 134 4.34 -38.47 38.63
N VAL A 135 5.46 -38.73 37.96
CA VAL A 135 6.12 -37.77 37.06
C VAL A 135 5.32 -37.62 35.77
N GLU A 136 4.86 -38.71 35.15
CA GLU A 136 3.98 -38.67 33.97
C GLU A 136 2.67 -37.92 34.25
N ALA A 137 2.02 -38.19 35.39
CA ALA A 137 0.81 -37.49 35.81
C ALA A 137 1.04 -35.98 36.07
N ARG A 138 2.26 -35.57 36.47
CA ARG A 138 2.65 -34.16 36.59
C ARG A 138 2.94 -33.53 35.22
N LEU A 139 3.61 -34.25 34.33
CA LEU A 139 3.93 -33.79 32.98
C LEU A 139 2.65 -33.49 32.20
N LYS A 140 1.69 -34.42 32.21
CA LYS A 140 0.40 -34.26 31.51
C LYS A 140 -0.40 -33.05 32.01
N ARG A 141 -0.39 -32.78 33.32
CA ARG A 141 -1.01 -31.56 33.88
C ARG A 141 -0.26 -30.28 33.47
N ALA A 142 1.05 -30.33 33.33
CA ALA A 142 1.82 -29.19 32.84
C ALA A 142 1.51 -28.91 31.36
N GLU A 143 1.37 -29.94 30.52
CA GLU A 143 0.94 -29.83 29.12
C GLU A 143 -0.47 -29.23 29.01
N GLU A 144 -1.43 -29.70 29.82
CA GLU A 144 -2.79 -29.14 29.90
C GLU A 144 -2.77 -27.65 30.31
N LEU A 145 -1.95 -27.27 31.28
CA LEU A 145 -1.79 -25.88 31.72
C LEU A 145 -1.12 -24.99 30.65
N VAL A 146 -0.11 -25.49 29.93
CA VAL A 146 0.52 -24.75 28.82
C VAL A 146 -0.48 -24.50 27.70
N GLY A 147 -1.33 -25.49 27.37
CA GLY A 147 -2.43 -25.31 26.43
C GLY A 147 -3.41 -24.21 26.87
N GLN A 148 -3.83 -24.22 28.14
CA GLN A 148 -4.70 -23.18 28.71
C GLN A 148 -4.06 -21.78 28.68
N ILE A 149 -2.75 -21.68 28.96
CA ILE A 149 -2.02 -20.41 28.87
C ILE A 149 -2.01 -19.89 27.43
N SER A 150 -1.68 -20.72 26.44
CA SER A 150 -1.69 -20.29 25.03
C SER A 150 -3.07 -19.85 24.53
N GLN A 151 -4.15 -20.51 25.01
CA GLN A 151 -5.53 -20.11 24.71
C GLN A 151 -5.85 -18.73 25.29
N LEU A 152 -5.45 -18.48 26.55
CA LEU A 152 -5.65 -17.21 27.25
C LEU A 152 -4.80 -16.07 26.65
N GLU A 153 -3.59 -16.36 26.17
CA GLU A 153 -2.76 -15.40 25.44
C GLU A 153 -3.39 -15.01 24.10
N GLU A 154 -3.96 -15.95 23.35
CA GLU A 154 -4.68 -15.65 22.10
C GLU A 154 -5.94 -14.82 22.35
N ASP A 155 -6.74 -15.18 23.36
CA ASP A 155 -7.93 -14.41 23.76
C ASP A 155 -7.56 -13.01 24.29
N HIS A 156 -6.45 -12.88 25.02
CA HIS A 156 -5.94 -11.59 25.49
C HIS A 156 -5.54 -10.69 24.32
N ASN A 157 -4.79 -11.19 23.34
CA ASN A 157 -4.40 -10.42 22.15
C ASN A 157 -5.62 -9.96 21.33
N ARG A 158 -6.65 -10.83 21.19
CA ARG A 158 -7.93 -10.46 20.54
C ARG A 158 -8.68 -9.37 21.32
N LEU A 159 -8.65 -9.42 22.66
CA LEU A 159 -9.23 -8.40 23.54
C LEU A 159 -8.46 -7.07 23.47
N GLU A 160 -7.13 -7.08 23.43
CA GLU A 160 -6.34 -5.85 23.25
C GLU A 160 -6.62 -5.19 21.89
N GLN A 161 -6.70 -5.97 20.82
CA GLN A 161 -6.96 -5.44 19.48
C GLN A 161 -8.39 -4.87 19.35
N THR A 162 -9.39 -5.52 19.95
CA THR A 162 -10.76 -4.96 20.00
C THR A 162 -10.84 -3.71 20.88
N VAL A 163 -10.12 -3.63 22.01
CA VAL A 163 -10.01 -2.41 22.82
C VAL A 163 -9.29 -1.29 22.07
N SER A 164 -8.29 -1.60 21.24
CA SER A 164 -7.62 -0.61 20.38
C SER A 164 -8.59 -0.01 19.36
N ASN A 165 -9.31 -0.85 18.62
CA ASN A 165 -10.27 -0.41 17.62
C ASN A 165 -11.39 0.45 18.26
N LEU A 166 -11.92 0.03 19.41
CA LEU A 166 -12.94 0.80 20.14
C LEU A 166 -12.45 2.16 20.65
N ARG A 167 -11.14 2.31 20.96
CA ARG A 167 -10.54 3.60 21.32
C ARG A 167 -10.42 4.53 20.12
N GLU A 168 -10.09 3.98 18.95
CA GLU A 168 -10.04 4.73 17.69
C GLU A 168 -11.44 5.19 17.24
N GLU A 169 -12.43 4.30 17.29
CA GLU A 169 -13.84 4.66 17.08
C GLU A 169 -14.31 5.76 18.03
N LEU A 170 -13.95 5.69 19.32
CA LEU A 170 -14.31 6.71 20.30
C LEU A 170 -13.63 8.06 20.01
N ALA A 171 -12.38 8.07 19.56
CA ALA A 171 -11.68 9.28 19.14
C ALA A 171 -12.35 9.91 17.90
N ASN A 172 -12.68 9.09 16.91
CA ASN A 172 -13.41 9.53 15.71
C ASN A 172 -14.82 10.07 16.04
N LEU A 173 -15.51 9.48 17.01
CA LEU A 173 -16.82 9.96 17.46
C LEU A 173 -16.71 11.30 18.23
N GLN A 174 -15.61 11.53 18.93
CA GLN A 174 -15.32 12.83 19.57
C GLN A 174 -14.99 13.92 18.54
N THR A 175 -14.19 13.64 17.52
CA THR A 175 -13.89 14.63 16.46
C THR A 175 -15.13 14.97 15.63
N LEU A 176 -15.98 13.97 15.32
CA LEU A 176 -17.28 14.20 14.67
C LEU A 176 -18.21 15.09 15.50
N LYS A 177 -18.28 14.90 16.82
CA LYS A 177 -19.08 15.77 17.70
C LYS A 177 -18.57 17.21 17.73
N ALA A 178 -17.26 17.41 17.87
CA ALA A 178 -16.66 18.75 17.81
C ALA A 178 -16.95 19.44 16.46
N ARG A 179 -16.95 18.68 15.36
CA ARG A 179 -17.31 19.19 14.04
C ARG A 179 -18.80 19.49 13.89
N GLU A 180 -19.68 18.74 14.55
CA GLU A 180 -21.11 19.04 14.60
C GLU A 180 -21.38 20.36 15.31
N GLU A 181 -20.73 20.62 16.45
CA GLU A 181 -20.82 21.90 17.17
C GLU A 181 -20.31 23.07 16.31
N GLU A 182 -19.15 22.94 15.68
CA GLU A 182 -18.60 23.97 14.76
C GLU A 182 -19.53 24.26 13.57
N LEU A 183 -20.22 23.24 13.04
CA LEU A 183 -21.20 23.39 11.97
C LEU A 183 -22.49 24.07 12.46
N ARG A 184 -22.95 23.77 13.68
CA ARG A 184 -24.11 24.45 14.30
C ARG A 184 -23.82 25.94 14.52
N GLU A 185 -22.66 26.31 15.06
CA GLU A 185 -22.27 27.72 15.20
C GLU A 185 -22.22 28.46 13.86
N LYS A 186 -21.77 27.78 12.80
CA LYS A 186 -21.77 28.33 11.43
C LYS A 186 -23.17 28.53 10.88
N ILE A 187 -24.09 27.59 11.13
CA ILE A 187 -25.50 27.72 10.73
C ILE A 187 -26.13 28.92 11.44
N GLU A 188 -26.01 29.03 12.77
CA GLU A 188 -26.53 30.18 13.53
C GLU A 188 -25.93 31.52 13.08
N LYS A 189 -24.67 31.53 12.60
CA LYS A 189 -24.07 32.72 12.03
C LYS A 189 -24.67 33.07 10.66
N LEU A 190 -24.85 32.08 9.78
CA LEU A 190 -25.45 32.27 8.46
C LEU A 190 -26.91 32.71 8.56
N GLU A 191 -27.70 32.18 9.51
CA GLU A 191 -29.08 32.63 9.77
C GLU A 191 -29.14 34.11 10.21
N ARG A 192 -28.16 34.56 11.01
CA ARG A 192 -28.00 35.99 11.37
C ARG A 192 -27.56 36.85 10.20
N ASP A 193 -26.71 36.33 9.31
CA ASP A 193 -26.32 37.04 8.09
C ASP A 193 -27.47 37.12 7.08
N ILE A 194 -28.28 36.07 6.93
CA ILE A 194 -29.51 36.05 6.10
C ILE A 194 -30.51 37.10 6.59
N THR A 195 -30.86 37.07 7.88
CA THR A 195 -31.84 38.02 8.45
C THR A 195 -31.36 39.48 8.38
N ARG A 196 -30.04 39.74 8.42
CA ARG A 196 -29.49 41.08 8.11
C ARG A 196 -29.72 41.46 6.64
N VAL A 197 -29.41 40.55 5.70
CA VAL A 197 -29.55 40.82 4.26
C VAL A 197 -31.01 41.00 3.86
N GLU A 198 -31.95 40.25 4.45
CA GLU A 198 -33.39 40.43 4.25
C GLU A 198 -33.85 41.83 4.69
N ALA A 199 -33.38 42.31 5.85
CA ALA A 199 -33.67 43.68 6.32
C ALA A 199 -33.01 44.77 5.45
N GLU A 200 -31.82 44.51 4.89
CA GLU A 200 -31.19 45.41 3.92
C GLU A 200 -32.00 45.48 2.61
N ILE A 201 -32.50 44.33 2.10
CA ILE A 201 -33.37 44.25 0.92
C ILE A 201 -34.67 45.02 1.13
N GLU A 202 -35.37 44.83 2.25
CA GLU A 202 -36.58 45.60 2.58
C GLU A 202 -36.29 47.12 2.61
N GLY A 203 -35.10 47.50 3.11
CA GLY A 203 -34.61 48.86 3.09
C GLY A 203 -34.20 49.39 1.71
N PHE A 204 -33.87 48.53 0.74
CA PHE A 204 -33.67 48.91 -0.67
C PHE A 204 -35.01 49.04 -1.40
N ASP A 205 -35.95 48.12 -1.19
CA ASP A 205 -37.28 48.16 -1.81
C ASP A 205 -38.06 49.42 -1.39
N ARG A 206 -38.03 49.79 -0.10
CA ARG A 206 -38.66 51.06 0.35
C ARG A 206 -38.05 52.29 -0.34
N ARG A 207 -36.72 52.35 -0.47
CA ARG A 207 -36.03 53.44 -1.19
C ARG A 207 -36.37 53.45 -2.68
N ARG A 208 -36.61 52.28 -3.27
CA ARG A 208 -37.05 52.14 -4.66
C ARG A 208 -38.49 52.64 -4.83
N GLU A 209 -39.42 52.29 -3.95
CA GLU A 209 -40.79 52.83 -3.95
C GLU A 209 -40.80 54.36 -3.80
N GLU A 210 -40.01 54.90 -2.86
CA GLU A 210 -39.82 56.35 -2.68
C GLU A 210 -39.27 57.02 -3.96
N ALA A 211 -38.33 56.37 -4.66
CA ALA A 211 -37.77 56.87 -5.91
C ALA A 211 -38.75 56.76 -7.11
N GLU A 212 -39.53 55.69 -7.21
CA GLU A 212 -40.57 55.51 -8.23
C GLU A 212 -41.68 56.57 -8.10
N GLU A 213 -42.12 56.88 -6.87
CA GLU A 213 -43.10 57.94 -6.62
C GLU A 213 -42.52 59.33 -6.91
N ALA A 214 -41.26 59.59 -6.51
CA ALA A 214 -40.57 60.84 -6.83
C ALA A 214 -40.39 61.04 -8.34
N ALA A 215 -40.08 59.97 -9.09
CA ALA A 215 -40.01 59.98 -10.54
C ALA A 215 -41.38 60.29 -11.17
N ARG A 216 -42.47 59.67 -10.69
CA ARG A 216 -43.84 59.94 -11.16
C ARG A 216 -44.25 61.40 -10.94
N ILE A 217 -43.88 62.00 -9.81
CA ILE A 217 -44.10 63.44 -9.54
C ILE A 217 -43.24 64.31 -10.48
N ALA A 218 -42.01 63.90 -10.78
CA ALA A 218 -41.14 64.61 -11.73
C ALA A 218 -41.66 64.54 -13.17
N GLU A 219 -42.20 63.40 -13.62
CA GLU A 219 -42.85 63.25 -14.93
C GLU A 219 -44.09 64.12 -15.04
N SER A 220 -44.95 64.16 -14.01
CA SER A 220 -46.11 65.05 -13.97
C SER A 220 -45.72 66.52 -14.13
N ARG A 221 -44.64 66.96 -13.45
CA ARG A 221 -44.09 68.32 -13.60
C ARG A 221 -43.45 68.55 -14.97
N LEU A 222 -42.86 67.52 -15.57
CA LEU A 222 -42.28 67.61 -16.91
C LEU A 222 -43.38 67.84 -17.96
N GLU A 223 -44.54 67.19 -17.83
CA GLU A 223 -45.69 67.41 -18.71
C GLU A 223 -46.33 68.80 -18.50
N GLU A 224 -46.46 69.28 -17.26
CA GLU A 224 -46.85 70.69 -17.01
C GLU A 224 -45.86 71.67 -17.67
N LEU A 225 -44.55 71.47 -17.47
CA LEU A 225 -43.52 72.33 -18.04
C LEU A 225 -43.45 72.24 -19.58
N LYS A 226 -43.78 71.09 -20.17
CA LYS A 226 -43.94 70.95 -21.62
C LYS A 226 -45.15 71.73 -22.13
N ALA A 227 -46.27 71.71 -21.43
CA ALA A 227 -47.45 72.51 -21.77
C ALA A 227 -47.14 74.01 -21.74
N ASP A 228 -46.54 74.48 -20.64
CA ASP A 228 -46.04 75.87 -20.50
C ASP A 228 -45.04 76.22 -21.61
N TYR A 229 -44.12 75.31 -21.94
CA TYR A 229 -43.16 75.50 -23.02
C TYR A 229 -43.85 75.55 -24.40
N THR A 230 -44.92 74.79 -24.65
CA THR A 230 -45.66 74.89 -25.92
C THR A 230 -46.44 76.19 -26.04
N ASP A 231 -47.02 76.70 -24.95
CA ASP A 231 -47.71 78.00 -24.92
C ASP A 231 -46.72 79.16 -25.08
N GLU A 232 -45.57 79.10 -24.40
CA GLU A 232 -44.52 80.10 -24.54
C GLU A 232 -43.81 79.97 -25.90
N ALA A 233 -43.69 78.79 -26.49
CA ALA A 233 -43.22 78.61 -27.87
C ALA A 233 -44.23 79.17 -28.89
N ALA A 234 -45.54 79.10 -28.63
CA ALA A 234 -46.55 79.75 -29.46
C ALA A 234 -46.48 81.29 -29.35
N ARG A 235 -46.16 81.83 -28.17
CA ARG A 235 -45.85 83.26 -27.96
C ARG A 235 -44.54 83.70 -28.61
N VAL A 236 -43.49 82.87 -28.53
CA VAL A 236 -42.22 83.09 -29.22
C VAL A 236 -42.45 83.07 -30.72
N ALA A 237 -43.25 82.13 -31.26
CA ALA A 237 -43.61 82.10 -32.68
C ALA A 237 -44.41 83.33 -33.13
N SER A 238 -45.42 83.77 -32.35
CA SER A 238 -46.20 84.97 -32.70
C SER A 238 -45.34 86.23 -32.65
N THR A 239 -44.53 86.40 -31.60
CA THR A 239 -43.53 87.47 -31.51
C THR A 239 -42.42 87.34 -32.55
N GLN A 240 -42.09 86.14 -33.05
CA GLN A 240 -41.19 85.94 -34.20
C GLN A 240 -41.84 86.36 -35.52
N THR A 241 -43.15 86.25 -35.67
CA THR A 241 -43.85 86.82 -36.85
C THR A 241 -43.81 88.35 -36.82
N GLU A 242 -43.99 88.97 -35.64
CA GLU A 242 -43.83 90.42 -35.46
C GLU A 242 -42.36 90.86 -35.61
N LEU A 243 -41.42 90.08 -35.07
CA LEU A 243 -39.99 90.29 -35.21
C LEU A 243 -39.58 90.17 -36.67
N SER A 244 -40.07 89.18 -37.43
CA SER A 244 -39.81 89.04 -38.88
C SER A 244 -40.29 90.27 -39.66
N ARG A 245 -41.42 90.85 -39.26
CA ARG A 245 -41.95 92.10 -39.85
C ARG A 245 -41.07 93.31 -39.51
N MET A 246 -40.55 93.38 -38.28
CA MET A 246 -39.55 94.39 -37.91
C MET A 246 -38.15 94.10 -38.48
N GLU A 247 -37.81 92.85 -38.74
CA GLU A 247 -36.56 92.40 -39.33
C GLU A 247 -36.51 92.66 -40.82
N ALA A 248 -37.64 92.63 -41.54
CA ALA A 248 -37.71 93.17 -42.89
C ALA A 248 -37.36 94.68 -42.92
N GLN A 249 -37.89 95.46 -41.96
CA GLN A 249 -37.57 96.89 -41.82
C GLN A 249 -36.13 97.12 -41.33
N ARG A 250 -35.60 96.22 -40.50
CA ARG A 250 -34.24 96.26 -39.98
C ARG A 250 -33.22 95.76 -41.00
N ALA A 251 -33.56 94.85 -41.90
CA ALA A 251 -32.69 94.32 -42.95
C ALA A 251 -32.34 95.40 -43.99
N GLU A 252 -33.29 96.26 -44.33
CA GLU A 252 -33.04 97.42 -45.20
C GLU A 252 -32.11 98.47 -44.53
N LEU A 253 -32.10 98.53 -43.20
CA LEU A 253 -31.14 99.31 -42.40
C LEU A 253 -29.81 98.58 -42.12
N LEU A 254 -29.81 97.24 -42.06
CA LEU A 254 -28.62 96.41 -41.79
C LEU A 254 -27.78 96.16 -43.04
N ALA A 255 -28.37 96.17 -44.24
CA ALA A 255 -27.63 96.17 -45.50
C ALA A 255 -26.64 97.36 -45.61
N GLN A 256 -26.86 98.43 -44.83
CA GLN A 256 -25.94 99.58 -44.69
C GLN A 256 -24.88 99.41 -43.60
N ILE A 257 -24.97 98.36 -42.77
CA ILE A 257 -24.10 98.05 -41.63
C ILE A 257 -23.28 96.76 -41.88
N GLU A 258 -23.75 95.87 -42.76
CA GLU A 258 -23.05 94.67 -43.24
C GLU A 258 -21.64 94.97 -43.79
N THR A 259 -21.41 96.18 -44.31
CA THR A 259 -20.09 96.66 -44.80
C THR A 259 -19.01 96.79 -43.71
N TYR A 260 -19.35 96.66 -42.43
CA TYR A 260 -18.41 96.88 -41.31
C TYR A 260 -18.28 95.74 -40.28
N LYS A 261 -18.96 94.60 -40.48
CA LYS A 261 -18.91 93.47 -39.53
C LYS A 261 -18.36 92.14 -40.04
N ASP A 262 -17.66 92.17 -41.17
CA ASP A 262 -16.79 91.07 -41.63
C ASP A 262 -15.46 90.99 -40.82
N LYS A 263 -15.49 91.42 -39.55
CA LYS A 263 -14.35 91.41 -38.61
C LYS A 263 -14.76 90.81 -37.26
N ALA A 264 -14.06 89.75 -36.90
CA ALA A 264 -14.10 89.03 -35.61
C ALA A 264 -15.34 88.16 -35.35
N GLY A 265 -15.31 86.94 -35.87
CA GLY A 265 -15.93 85.79 -35.19
C GLY A 265 -14.99 85.17 -34.17
N ILE A 266 -15.49 84.21 -33.37
CA ILE A 266 -14.81 83.01 -32.84
C ILE A 266 -15.83 82.22 -32.00
N SER A 267 -15.84 80.90 -32.16
CA SER A 267 -16.44 79.95 -31.21
C SER A 267 -15.36 78.97 -30.77
N GLY A 268 -15.38 78.54 -29.50
CA GLY A 268 -14.36 77.69 -28.90
C GLY A 268 -14.94 76.39 -28.36
N ASN A 269 -14.37 75.26 -28.79
CA ASN A 269 -14.80 73.92 -28.37
C ASN A 269 -13.58 73.13 -27.85
N LYS A 270 -13.67 72.53 -26.65
CA LYS A 270 -12.63 71.63 -26.11
C LYS A 270 -13.05 70.19 -26.36
N LYS A 271 -12.26 69.45 -27.14
CA LYS A 271 -12.49 68.01 -27.37
C LYS A 271 -12.24 67.22 -26.09
N ALA A 272 -13.18 66.37 -25.70
CA ALA A 272 -12.91 65.24 -24.82
C ALA A 272 -12.02 64.21 -25.55
N ALA A 273 -11.25 63.43 -24.80
CA ALA A 273 -10.48 62.31 -25.36
C ALA A 273 -11.40 61.12 -25.66
N ASP A 274 -11.06 60.32 -26.67
CA ASP A 274 -11.76 59.07 -27.00
C ASP A 274 -11.31 57.95 -26.04
N PRO A 275 -12.22 57.36 -25.24
CA PRO A 275 -11.91 56.27 -24.31
C PRO A 275 -11.30 55.03 -24.96
N LEU A 276 -11.60 54.77 -26.25
CA LEU A 276 -11.26 53.54 -26.96
C LEU A 276 -10.01 53.65 -27.83
N CYS A 277 -9.34 54.80 -27.82
CA CYS A 277 -8.22 55.13 -28.71
C CYS A 277 -7.12 54.04 -28.73
N GLU A 278 -6.73 53.51 -27.57
CA GLU A 278 -5.68 52.48 -27.50
C GLU A 278 -6.18 51.07 -27.82
N LEU A 279 -7.47 50.78 -27.60
CA LEU A 279 -8.09 49.49 -27.93
C LEU A 279 -8.22 49.31 -29.45
N ASN A 280 -8.52 50.39 -30.17
CA ASN A 280 -8.56 50.43 -31.64
C ASN A 280 -7.16 50.41 -32.30
N ALA A 281 -6.08 50.56 -31.54
CA ALA A 281 -4.73 50.66 -32.07
C ALA A 281 -4.08 49.28 -32.29
N LEU A 282 -3.94 48.89 -33.58
CA LEU A 282 -3.45 47.58 -33.98
C LEU A 282 -2.14 47.15 -33.26
N PRO A 283 -2.13 46.04 -32.51
CA PRO A 283 -0.99 45.61 -31.71
C PRO A 283 0.14 45.06 -32.60
N PRO A 284 1.41 45.05 -32.13
CA PRO A 284 2.57 44.64 -32.93
C PRO A 284 2.42 43.25 -33.57
N VAL A 285 1.94 42.25 -32.81
CA VAL A 285 1.77 40.87 -33.29
C VAL A 285 0.82 40.77 -34.50
N LEU A 286 -0.23 41.60 -34.53
CA LEU A 286 -1.16 41.63 -35.67
C LEU A 286 -0.64 42.45 -36.86
N LYS A 287 0.24 43.44 -36.63
CA LYS A 287 0.94 44.14 -37.72
C LYS A 287 1.80 43.17 -38.51
N ASP A 288 2.60 42.35 -37.82
CA ASP A 288 3.44 41.34 -38.46
C ASP A 288 2.58 40.30 -39.21
N LEU A 289 1.53 39.77 -38.56
CA LEU A 289 0.62 38.80 -39.16
C LEU A 289 -0.11 39.32 -40.41
N ASN A 290 -0.41 40.63 -40.47
CA ASN A 290 -1.05 41.23 -41.64
C ASN A 290 -0.13 41.29 -42.87
N THR A 291 1.19 41.22 -42.68
CA THR A 291 2.16 41.18 -43.80
C THR A 291 2.34 39.80 -44.43
N TRP A 292 1.78 38.75 -43.82
CA TRP A 292 2.00 37.38 -44.28
C TRP A 292 1.03 37.00 -45.41
N ASP A 293 1.59 36.52 -46.52
CA ASP A 293 0.83 35.88 -47.59
C ASP A 293 -0.02 34.73 -47.02
N THR A 294 -1.28 34.64 -47.47
CA THR A 294 -2.18 33.56 -47.06
C THR A 294 -1.68 32.21 -47.57
N HIS A 295 -1.69 31.20 -46.71
CA HIS A 295 -1.28 29.85 -47.09
C HIS A 295 -2.25 29.27 -48.14
N ALA A 296 -1.72 28.59 -49.16
CA ALA A 296 -2.52 27.78 -50.07
C ALA A 296 -3.17 26.62 -49.30
N GLN A 297 -4.25 26.03 -49.84
CA GLN A 297 -4.87 24.85 -49.22
C GLN A 297 -3.85 23.69 -49.20
N GLU A 298 -3.43 23.30 -47.99
CA GLU A 298 -2.49 22.19 -47.74
C GLU A 298 -3.18 21.08 -46.94
N GLN A 299 -2.67 19.85 -47.02
CA GLN A 299 -3.15 18.76 -46.18
C GLN A 299 -2.56 18.86 -44.76
N GLU A 300 -3.30 18.39 -43.75
CA GLU A 300 -2.89 18.44 -42.34
C GLU A 300 -1.51 17.79 -42.11
N ASN A 301 -1.25 16.67 -42.77
CA ASN A 301 0.03 15.97 -42.66
C ASN A 301 1.20 16.73 -43.30
N GLU A 302 0.96 17.43 -44.42
CA GLU A 302 1.97 18.27 -45.06
C GLU A 302 2.34 19.44 -44.13
N ALA A 303 1.35 20.05 -43.49
CA ALA A 303 1.54 21.08 -42.47
C ALA A 303 2.37 20.55 -41.27
N LEU A 304 2.04 19.36 -40.75
CA LEU A 304 2.79 18.73 -39.65
C LEU A 304 4.23 18.36 -40.03
N HIS A 305 4.47 17.88 -41.26
CA HIS A 305 5.83 17.66 -41.78
C HIS A 305 6.61 18.97 -41.92
N ARG A 306 5.96 20.04 -42.38
CA ARG A 306 6.51 21.40 -42.49
C ARG A 306 6.89 21.96 -41.11
N VAL A 307 6.06 21.74 -40.09
CA VAL A 307 6.36 22.04 -38.67
C VAL A 307 7.58 21.26 -38.17
N SER A 308 7.62 19.94 -38.36
CA SER A 308 8.76 19.11 -37.92
C SER A 308 10.09 19.56 -38.55
N ASN A 309 10.08 19.84 -39.86
CA ASN A 309 11.26 20.34 -40.57
C ASN A 309 11.69 21.74 -40.10
N HIS A 310 10.73 22.65 -39.84
CA HIS A 310 11.03 23.99 -39.32
C HIS A 310 11.60 23.95 -37.89
N MET A 311 11.18 23.00 -37.05
CA MET A 311 11.77 22.78 -35.73
C MET A 311 13.22 22.28 -35.85
N LYS A 312 13.49 21.29 -36.71
CA LYS A 312 14.84 20.77 -36.99
C LYS A 312 15.77 21.84 -37.56
N ALA A 313 15.25 22.74 -38.40
CA ALA A 313 16.00 23.90 -38.90
C ALA A 313 16.40 24.91 -37.80
N HIS A 314 15.73 24.88 -36.65
CA HIS A 314 16.09 25.64 -35.45
C HIS A 314 16.89 24.83 -34.41
N GLY A 315 17.32 23.61 -34.75
CA GLY A 315 18.03 22.71 -33.84
C GLY A 315 17.14 22.06 -32.77
N LEU A 316 15.81 22.11 -32.93
CA LEU A 316 14.85 21.51 -32.02
C LEU A 316 14.36 20.17 -32.60
N ASP A 317 14.62 19.08 -31.88
CA ASP A 317 14.23 17.73 -32.28
C ASP A 317 13.18 17.19 -31.30
N TYR A 318 11.91 17.47 -31.60
CA TYR A 318 10.77 16.93 -30.85
C TYR A 318 10.28 15.65 -31.52
N HIS A 319 10.08 14.58 -30.74
CA HIS A 319 9.49 13.33 -31.22
C HIS A 319 8.12 13.60 -31.88
N THR A 320 7.85 12.97 -33.04
CA THR A 320 6.66 13.25 -33.88
C THR A 320 5.35 13.19 -33.10
N ARG A 321 5.21 12.24 -32.16
CA ARG A 321 4.05 12.13 -31.27
C ARG A 321 3.80 13.38 -30.42
N VAL A 322 4.85 14.08 -29.96
CA VAL A 322 4.70 15.33 -29.18
C VAL A 322 4.13 16.45 -30.06
N ILE A 323 4.57 16.53 -31.32
CA ILE A 323 4.03 17.50 -32.29
C ILE A 323 2.57 17.17 -32.63
N ARG A 324 2.25 15.90 -32.92
CA ARG A 324 0.88 15.43 -33.13
C ARG A 324 -0.01 15.71 -31.93
N ALA A 325 0.45 15.37 -30.72
CA ALA A 325 -0.28 15.58 -29.47
C ALA A 325 -0.60 17.07 -29.22
N PHE A 326 0.38 17.96 -29.41
CA PHE A 326 0.18 19.40 -29.27
C PHE A 326 -0.79 19.94 -30.32
N HIS A 327 -0.66 19.49 -31.58
CA HIS A 327 -1.60 19.84 -32.65
C HIS A 327 -3.04 19.39 -32.34
N THR A 328 -3.24 18.13 -31.91
CA THR A 328 -4.56 17.62 -31.50
C THR A 328 -5.12 18.42 -30.33
N ALA A 329 -4.30 18.75 -29.32
CA ALA A 329 -4.70 19.56 -28.18
C ALA A 329 -5.16 20.97 -28.60
N MET A 330 -4.56 21.56 -29.63
CA MET A 330 -5.03 22.80 -30.25
C MET A 330 -6.33 22.62 -31.05
N LYS A 331 -6.50 21.51 -31.78
CA LYS A 331 -7.71 21.25 -32.57
C LYS A 331 -8.96 21.04 -31.71
N VAL A 332 -8.83 20.43 -30.54
CA VAL A 332 -9.97 20.20 -29.61
C VAL A 332 -10.35 21.40 -28.74
N ASN A 333 -10.02 22.63 -29.17
CA ASN A 333 -10.27 23.87 -28.41
C ASN A 333 -11.73 24.02 -27.92
N GLU A 334 -12.70 23.42 -28.62
CA GLU A 334 -14.13 23.38 -28.27
C GLU A 334 -14.43 22.59 -26.98
N THR A 335 -13.73 21.47 -26.73
CA THR A 335 -13.96 20.63 -25.53
C THR A 335 -12.87 20.78 -24.47
N THR A 336 -11.64 21.08 -24.89
CA THR A 336 -10.48 21.34 -24.02
C THR A 336 -9.85 22.66 -24.41
N GLN A 337 -9.99 23.66 -23.54
CA GLN A 337 -9.83 25.07 -23.86
C GLN A 337 -8.39 25.52 -24.06
N MET A 338 -7.42 24.77 -23.51
CA MET A 338 -5.99 25.07 -23.61
C MET A 338 -5.11 23.81 -23.58
N ALA A 339 -3.83 23.97 -23.94
CA ALA A 339 -2.77 23.01 -23.60
C ALA A 339 -1.79 23.63 -22.60
N VAL A 340 -1.45 22.92 -21.53
CA VAL A 340 -0.43 23.35 -20.57
C VAL A 340 0.81 22.49 -20.74
N LEU A 341 1.96 23.12 -20.96
CA LEU A 341 3.26 22.48 -21.08
C LEU A 341 3.99 22.60 -19.74
N ALA A 342 4.07 21.49 -19.01
CA ALA A 342 4.66 21.41 -17.68
C ALA A 342 6.01 20.69 -17.70
N GLY A 343 6.89 20.99 -16.75
CA GLY A 343 8.19 20.32 -16.55
C GLY A 343 9.27 21.27 -16.05
N ILE A 344 10.51 20.78 -15.91
CA ILE A 344 11.63 21.60 -15.43
C ILE A 344 12.02 22.72 -16.44
N SER A 345 12.73 23.75 -15.98
CA SER A 345 13.24 24.81 -16.86
C SER A 345 14.22 24.26 -17.91
N GLY A 346 14.34 24.93 -19.05
CA GLY A 346 15.24 24.54 -20.15
C GLY A 346 14.76 23.38 -21.06
N THR A 347 13.63 22.71 -20.76
CA THR A 347 13.07 21.60 -21.58
C THR A 347 12.40 22.02 -22.90
N GLY A 348 12.47 23.31 -23.27
CA GLY A 348 11.91 23.81 -24.52
C GLY A 348 10.39 24.06 -24.50
N LYS A 349 9.75 24.11 -23.33
CA LYS A 349 8.30 24.33 -23.16
C LYS A 349 7.78 25.53 -23.95
N SER A 350 8.42 26.71 -23.85
CA SER A 350 8.00 27.91 -24.58
C SER A 350 8.45 27.92 -26.06
N GLN A 351 9.39 27.04 -26.46
CA GLN A 351 9.82 26.93 -27.86
C GLN A 351 8.86 26.09 -28.70
N LEU A 352 8.26 25.03 -28.16
CA LEU A 352 7.32 24.18 -28.91
C LEU A 352 6.13 25.00 -29.45
N PRO A 353 5.35 25.75 -28.64
CA PRO A 353 4.26 26.61 -29.14
C PRO A 353 4.74 27.69 -30.11
N ARG A 354 5.87 28.35 -29.80
CA ARG A 354 6.43 29.43 -30.63
C ARG A 354 6.80 28.95 -32.03
N ARG A 355 7.56 27.85 -32.13
CA ARG A 355 8.02 27.29 -33.42
C ARG A 355 6.92 26.55 -34.16
N TYR A 356 6.00 25.91 -33.43
CA TYR A 356 4.75 25.40 -33.98
C TYR A 356 3.97 26.53 -34.67
N ALA A 357 3.71 27.65 -33.99
CA ALA A 357 2.93 28.75 -34.56
C ALA A 357 3.60 29.37 -35.80
N GLN A 358 4.89 29.71 -35.70
CA GLN A 358 5.69 30.25 -36.82
C GLN A 358 5.66 29.34 -38.05
N ALA A 359 5.82 28.03 -37.85
CA ALA A 359 5.81 27.07 -38.92
C ALA A 359 4.40 26.79 -39.46
N MET A 360 3.39 26.70 -38.59
CA MET A 360 2.00 26.40 -39.00
C MET A 360 1.31 27.58 -39.68
N GLY A 361 1.84 28.80 -39.54
CA GLY A 361 1.24 30.01 -40.10
C GLY A 361 0.32 30.76 -39.14
N ILE A 362 0.48 30.53 -37.84
CA ILE A 362 -0.38 31.05 -36.78
C ILE A 362 0.36 32.23 -36.12
N GLY A 363 -0.31 33.36 -35.94
CA GLY A 363 0.25 34.50 -35.22
C GLY A 363 0.55 34.13 -33.76
N PHE A 364 1.65 34.62 -33.18
CA PHE A 364 2.10 34.18 -31.85
C PHE A 364 2.23 35.36 -30.89
N LEU A 365 1.42 35.34 -29.83
CA LEU A 365 1.48 36.31 -28.73
C LEU A 365 1.94 35.59 -27.46
N GLN A 366 3.08 36.00 -26.92
CA GLN A 366 3.55 35.54 -25.61
C GLN A 366 3.19 36.57 -24.54
N VAL A 367 2.51 36.11 -23.50
CA VAL A 367 2.05 36.89 -22.36
C VAL A 367 2.80 36.41 -21.12
N PRO A 368 3.84 37.13 -20.65
CA PRO A 368 4.60 36.75 -19.46
C PRO A 368 3.81 37.09 -18.19
N VAL A 369 3.30 36.06 -17.51
CA VAL A 369 2.51 36.21 -16.28
C VAL A 369 3.38 36.78 -15.17
N GLN A 370 2.86 37.74 -14.39
CA GLN A 370 3.59 38.34 -13.29
C GLN A 370 3.15 37.74 -11.94
N PRO A 371 4.06 37.56 -10.95
CA PRO A 371 3.71 37.00 -9.64
C PRO A 371 2.66 37.78 -8.83
N ARG A 372 2.33 39.01 -9.24
CA ARG A 372 1.35 39.89 -8.59
C ARG A 372 -0.03 39.89 -9.26
N TRP A 373 -0.24 39.11 -10.32
CA TRP A 373 -1.53 39.04 -10.99
C TRP A 373 -2.58 38.40 -10.08
N ASP A 374 -3.62 39.17 -9.76
CA ASP A 374 -4.72 38.76 -8.88
C ASP A 374 -6.11 39.11 -9.45
N SER A 375 -6.18 39.71 -10.64
CA SER A 375 -7.43 40.18 -11.25
C SER A 375 -7.51 39.91 -12.77
N PRO A 376 -8.71 39.82 -13.36
CA PRO A 376 -8.87 39.78 -14.83
C PRO A 376 -8.32 41.03 -15.54
N GLN A 377 -8.17 42.16 -14.84
CA GLN A 377 -7.61 43.40 -15.38
C GLN A 377 -6.12 43.26 -15.71
N ASP A 378 -5.38 42.41 -15.00
CA ASP A 378 -3.99 42.09 -15.34
C ASP A 378 -3.84 41.49 -16.75
N LEU A 379 -4.87 40.75 -17.19
CA LEU A 379 -4.91 40.06 -18.47
C LEU A 379 -5.52 40.91 -19.59
N MET A 380 -6.57 41.69 -19.28
CA MET A 380 -7.36 42.44 -20.27
C MET A 380 -7.03 43.94 -20.33
N GLY A 381 -6.45 44.49 -19.28
CA GLY A 381 -6.25 45.93 -19.09
C GLY A 381 -7.28 46.55 -18.14
N PHE A 382 -7.12 47.85 -17.87
CA PHE A 382 -7.94 48.60 -16.92
C PHE A 382 -8.31 49.97 -17.47
N TYR A 383 -9.36 50.61 -16.93
CA TYR A 383 -9.72 51.96 -17.29
C TYR A 383 -8.99 53.00 -16.43
N ASN A 384 -8.27 53.93 -17.04
CA ASN A 384 -7.64 55.04 -16.34
C ASN A 384 -8.61 56.23 -16.23
N TYR A 385 -9.26 56.37 -15.09
CA TYR A 385 -10.18 57.47 -14.77
C TYR A 385 -9.54 58.88 -14.81
N ILE A 386 -8.21 59.00 -14.68
CA ILE A 386 -7.52 60.31 -14.75
C ILE A 386 -7.34 60.76 -16.19
N GLU A 387 -7.07 59.83 -17.10
CA GLU A 387 -6.85 60.10 -18.52
C GLU A 387 -8.15 60.01 -19.35
N GLY A 388 -9.17 59.34 -18.81
CA GLY A 388 -10.42 59.06 -19.52
C GLY A 388 -10.23 58.02 -20.64
N GLN A 389 -9.32 57.06 -20.45
CA GLN A 389 -8.90 56.11 -21.48
C GLN A 389 -8.78 54.69 -20.94
N PHE A 390 -9.22 53.71 -21.73
CA PHE A 390 -8.92 52.31 -21.45
C PHE A 390 -7.46 52.01 -21.81
N ARG A 391 -6.76 51.29 -20.92
CA ARG A 391 -5.37 50.85 -21.06
C ARG A 391 -5.35 49.33 -21.32
N PRO A 392 -5.60 48.88 -22.56
CA PRO A 392 -5.71 47.45 -22.89
C PRO A 392 -4.34 46.77 -22.92
N THR A 393 -4.32 45.46 -22.65
CA THR A 393 -3.15 44.62 -22.94
C THR A 393 -3.05 44.30 -24.45
N ASP A 394 -1.88 43.82 -24.89
CA ASP A 394 -1.71 43.26 -26.24
C ASP A 394 -2.67 42.10 -26.52
N LEU A 395 -3.07 41.34 -25.48
CA LEU A 395 -4.06 40.28 -25.60
C LEU A 395 -5.46 40.85 -25.85
N ALA A 396 -5.93 41.81 -25.06
CA ALA A 396 -7.25 42.42 -25.27
C ALA A 396 -7.36 43.08 -26.65
N ARG A 397 -6.32 43.81 -27.07
CA ARG A 397 -6.25 44.36 -28.44
C ARG A 397 -6.30 43.25 -29.49
N SER A 398 -5.50 42.20 -29.33
CA SER A 398 -5.46 41.10 -30.29
C SER A 398 -6.80 40.37 -30.41
N LEU A 399 -7.46 40.07 -29.29
CA LEU A 399 -8.79 39.46 -29.27
C LEU A 399 -9.84 40.37 -29.93
N TYR A 400 -9.80 41.68 -29.64
CA TYR A 400 -10.72 42.65 -30.21
C TYR A 400 -10.59 42.75 -31.74
N HIS A 401 -9.37 42.89 -32.25
CA HIS A 401 -9.12 42.93 -33.70
C HIS A 401 -9.38 41.60 -34.43
N LEU A 402 -9.39 40.46 -33.72
CA LEU A 402 -9.70 39.13 -34.27
C LEU A 402 -11.20 38.76 -34.17
N ASP A 403 -12.02 39.56 -33.49
CA ASP A 403 -13.47 39.34 -33.38
C ASP A 403 -14.20 39.92 -34.60
N ALA A 404 -14.92 39.07 -35.32
CA ALA A 404 -15.67 39.43 -36.52
C ALA A 404 -16.92 40.30 -36.29
N PHE A 405 -17.41 40.41 -35.04
CA PHE A 405 -18.65 41.13 -34.72
C PHE A 405 -18.42 42.41 -33.92
N ASN A 406 -17.53 42.36 -32.92
CA ASN A 406 -17.27 43.51 -32.05
C ASN A 406 -16.03 44.31 -32.46
N GLY A 407 -15.10 43.71 -33.22
CA GLY A 407 -13.82 44.31 -33.59
C GLY A 407 -13.94 45.44 -34.62
N PRO A 408 -12.86 46.23 -34.83
CA PRO A 408 -12.88 47.35 -35.77
C PRO A 408 -13.08 46.87 -37.21
N ALA A 409 -13.92 47.59 -37.97
CA ALA A 409 -14.20 47.27 -39.38
C ALA A 409 -12.94 47.23 -40.26
N GLU A 410 -11.90 48.00 -39.91
CA GLU A 410 -10.59 48.01 -40.57
C GLU A 410 -9.77 46.71 -40.37
N SER A 411 -10.25 45.80 -39.53
CA SER A 411 -9.56 44.54 -39.18
C SER A 411 -10.17 43.30 -39.85
N SER A 412 -11.04 43.47 -40.86
CA SER A 412 -11.69 42.36 -41.59
C SER A 412 -10.69 41.31 -42.11
N ASP A 413 -9.55 41.74 -42.64
CA ASP A 413 -8.49 40.86 -43.19
C ASP A 413 -7.75 40.04 -42.10
N LEU A 414 -7.95 40.38 -40.83
CA LEU A 414 -7.39 39.68 -39.67
C LEU A 414 -8.36 38.66 -39.05
N GLN A 415 -9.66 38.82 -39.23
CA GLN A 415 -10.69 38.02 -38.54
C GLN A 415 -10.70 36.53 -38.97
N ASP A 416 -10.27 36.20 -40.20
CA ASP A 416 -10.04 34.82 -40.66
C ASP A 416 -8.59 34.35 -40.43
N ARG A 417 -7.74 35.07 -39.68
CA ARG A 417 -6.38 34.63 -39.34
C ARG A 417 -6.36 33.86 -38.02
N MET A 418 -5.48 32.86 -37.91
CA MET A 418 -5.25 32.12 -36.66
C MET A 418 -4.23 32.82 -35.75
N MET A 419 -4.46 32.79 -34.43
CA MET A 419 -3.51 33.21 -33.39
C MET A 419 -3.35 32.13 -32.31
N LEU A 420 -2.15 32.02 -31.75
CA LEU A 420 -1.80 31.23 -30.57
C LEU A 420 -1.27 32.17 -29.48
N VAL A 421 -1.97 32.20 -28.35
CA VAL A 421 -1.59 32.93 -27.14
C VAL A 421 -0.87 31.96 -26.21
N LEU A 422 0.34 32.32 -25.77
CA LEU A 422 1.11 31.58 -24.77
C LEU A 422 1.15 32.35 -23.45
N LEU A 423 0.46 31.86 -22.42
CA LEU A 423 0.64 32.32 -21.03
C LEU A 423 1.94 31.71 -20.49
N ASP A 424 3.02 32.48 -20.51
CA ASP A 424 4.34 31.97 -20.11
C ASP A 424 4.52 32.10 -18.59
N GLU A 425 4.98 31.01 -17.97
CA GLU A 425 5.08 30.80 -16.52
C GLU A 425 3.75 31.07 -15.80
N MET A 426 2.67 30.51 -16.33
CA MET A 426 1.29 30.79 -15.91
C MET A 426 1.01 30.54 -14.42
N ASN A 427 1.80 29.69 -13.77
CA ASN A 427 1.67 29.35 -12.35
C ASN A 427 2.55 30.17 -11.40
N LEU A 428 3.17 31.27 -11.88
CA LEU A 428 3.73 32.30 -11.00
C LEU A 428 2.64 33.00 -10.16
N ALA A 429 1.44 33.14 -10.73
CA ALA A 429 0.24 33.60 -10.06
C ALA A 429 -0.79 32.46 -9.96
N ARG A 430 -1.86 32.68 -9.17
CA ARG A 430 -3.01 31.76 -9.16
C ARG A 430 -3.82 31.97 -10.43
N VAL A 431 -3.71 31.01 -11.35
CA VAL A 431 -4.38 31.02 -12.67
C VAL A 431 -5.87 31.32 -12.53
N GLU A 432 -6.52 30.79 -11.49
CA GLU A 432 -7.94 30.97 -11.24
C GLU A 432 -8.34 32.40 -10.90
N TYR A 433 -7.41 33.29 -10.53
CA TYR A 433 -7.72 34.68 -10.20
C TYR A 433 -7.75 35.52 -11.48
N TYR A 434 -6.62 35.63 -12.18
CA TYR A 434 -6.52 36.46 -13.39
C TYR A 434 -7.17 35.85 -14.64
N PHE A 435 -7.39 34.53 -14.68
CA PHE A 435 -7.98 33.81 -15.82
C PHE A 435 -9.43 33.34 -15.56
N SER A 436 -10.03 33.72 -14.42
CA SER A 436 -11.40 33.34 -13.98
C SER A 436 -12.47 33.59 -15.05
N ASP A 437 -12.68 34.86 -15.40
CA ASP A 437 -13.69 35.28 -16.38
C ASP A 437 -13.44 34.63 -17.73
N PHE A 438 -12.17 34.50 -18.13
CA PHE A 438 -11.79 33.90 -19.40
C PHE A 438 -12.16 32.40 -19.46
N LEU A 439 -11.89 31.62 -18.40
CA LEU A 439 -12.32 30.22 -18.31
C LEU A 439 -13.85 30.08 -18.33
N SER A 440 -14.56 31.01 -17.69
CA SER A 440 -16.02 31.06 -17.67
C SER A 440 -16.57 31.28 -19.08
N ARG A 441 -16.12 32.34 -19.77
CA ARG A 441 -16.55 32.65 -21.14
C ARG A 441 -16.16 31.58 -22.15
N LEU A 442 -14.97 30.99 -22.03
CA LEU A 442 -14.53 29.87 -22.86
C LEU A 442 -15.39 28.60 -22.67
N GLU A 443 -16.10 28.46 -21.54
CA GLU A 443 -16.99 27.33 -21.22
C GLU A 443 -18.42 27.57 -21.71
N SER A 444 -18.90 28.81 -21.64
CA SER A 444 -20.17 29.24 -22.25
C SER A 444 -20.12 29.41 -23.77
N ARG A 445 -18.98 29.14 -24.44
CA ARG A 445 -18.88 29.30 -25.90
C ARG A 445 -19.87 28.37 -26.61
N PRO A 446 -20.68 28.90 -27.55
CA PRO A 446 -21.52 28.06 -28.39
C PRO A 446 -20.63 27.22 -29.32
N GLY A 447 -21.17 26.11 -29.82
CA GLY A 447 -20.44 25.22 -30.73
C GLY A 447 -19.91 25.95 -31.96
N ILE A 448 -18.81 25.48 -32.55
CA ILE A 448 -18.02 26.25 -33.54
C ILE A 448 -18.89 26.78 -34.70
N ASP A 449 -19.84 25.98 -35.20
CA ASP A 449 -20.73 26.35 -36.32
C ASP A 449 -21.81 27.37 -35.94
N GLU A 450 -22.10 27.53 -34.66
CA GLU A 450 -23.07 28.50 -34.15
C GLU A 450 -22.46 29.88 -33.88
N THR A 451 -21.13 30.01 -33.85
CA THR A 451 -20.43 31.28 -33.55
C THR A 451 -20.69 32.42 -34.52
N ASN A 452 -21.30 32.15 -35.68
CA ASN A 452 -21.75 33.17 -36.63
C ASN A 452 -23.11 33.79 -36.22
N ARG A 453 -23.74 33.35 -35.13
CA ARG A 453 -24.95 33.94 -34.55
C ARG A 453 -24.58 34.82 -33.35
N SER A 454 -24.74 36.14 -33.49
CA SER A 454 -24.46 37.09 -32.41
C SER A 454 -25.24 36.76 -31.11
N GLU A 455 -26.49 36.33 -31.22
CA GLU A 455 -27.31 35.96 -30.05
C GLU A 455 -26.72 34.79 -29.24
N ALA A 456 -26.16 33.78 -29.91
CA ALA A 456 -25.55 32.62 -29.27
C ALA A 456 -24.20 32.93 -28.60
N ARG A 457 -23.58 34.07 -28.91
CA ARG A 457 -22.29 34.50 -28.35
C ARG A 457 -22.42 35.26 -27.03
N LYS A 458 -23.59 35.83 -26.71
CA LYS A 458 -23.78 36.79 -25.60
C LYS A 458 -23.22 36.31 -24.26
N ASP A 459 -23.42 35.04 -23.91
CA ASP A 459 -22.98 34.47 -22.63
C ASP A 459 -21.46 34.20 -22.58
N ALA A 460 -20.81 34.15 -23.75
CA ALA A 460 -19.39 33.91 -23.96
C ALA A 460 -18.59 35.19 -24.31
N GLU A 461 -19.23 36.36 -24.27
CA GLU A 461 -18.57 37.64 -24.50
C GLU A 461 -18.06 38.24 -23.17
N LEU A 462 -16.83 38.78 -23.22
CA LEU A 462 -16.22 39.56 -22.16
C LEU A 462 -16.60 41.03 -22.37
N GLU A 463 -17.32 41.62 -21.42
CA GLU A 463 -17.55 43.06 -21.40
C GLU A 463 -16.37 43.76 -20.73
N LEU A 464 -15.83 44.80 -21.36
CA LEU A 464 -14.72 45.58 -20.81
C LEU A 464 -15.29 46.68 -19.91
N ASP A 465 -14.83 46.79 -18.67
CA ASP A 465 -15.27 47.83 -17.72
C ASP A 465 -14.76 49.22 -18.14
N ILE A 466 -15.48 49.84 -19.08
CA ILE A 466 -15.17 51.13 -19.70
C ILE A 466 -16.40 52.03 -19.55
N PRO A 467 -16.30 53.15 -18.81
CA PRO A 467 -17.37 54.14 -18.74
C PRO A 467 -17.64 54.79 -20.11
N MET A 468 -18.66 54.32 -20.81
CA MET A 468 -19.09 54.86 -22.11
C MET A 468 -20.07 56.04 -21.94
N PRO A 469 -20.09 57.01 -22.87
CA PRO A 469 -21.10 58.07 -22.90
C PRO A 469 -22.53 57.53 -23.05
N GLU A 470 -23.53 58.26 -22.53
CA GLU A 470 -24.95 57.88 -22.64
C GLU A 470 -25.35 57.55 -24.09
N GLY A 471 -25.99 56.40 -24.27
CA GLY A 471 -26.41 55.89 -25.57
C GLY A 471 -25.35 55.11 -26.36
N GLN A 472 -24.11 54.98 -25.87
CA GLN A 472 -23.09 54.09 -26.46
C GLN A 472 -23.01 52.76 -25.70
N THR A 473 -22.86 51.66 -26.43
CA THR A 473 -22.69 50.32 -25.84
C THR A 473 -21.24 50.07 -25.42
N THR A 474 -21.06 49.51 -24.23
CA THR A 474 -19.76 49.00 -23.76
C THR A 474 -19.15 48.02 -24.76
N PRO A 475 -17.86 48.16 -25.14
CA PRO A 475 -17.20 47.19 -26.01
C PRO A 475 -17.15 45.79 -25.39
N ARG A 476 -17.38 44.79 -26.25
CA ARG A 476 -17.32 43.37 -25.88
C ARG A 476 -16.27 42.64 -26.72
N ILE A 477 -15.75 41.56 -26.18
CA ILE A 477 -14.74 40.71 -26.83
C ILE A 477 -15.19 39.25 -26.76
N PHE A 478 -15.30 38.59 -27.92
CA PHE A 478 -15.52 37.14 -27.98
C PHE A 478 -14.20 36.37 -28.21
N PRO A 479 -13.84 35.41 -27.34
CA PRO A 479 -12.66 34.55 -27.53
C PRO A 479 -12.94 33.46 -28.59
N GLY A 480 -12.91 33.89 -29.86
CA GLY A 480 -13.23 33.05 -31.01
C GLY A 480 -12.29 31.86 -31.24
N TYR A 481 -12.77 30.88 -32.01
CA TYR A 481 -12.01 29.66 -32.35
C TYR A 481 -10.84 29.87 -33.33
N ASN A 482 -10.61 31.11 -33.75
CA ASN A 482 -9.36 31.56 -34.36
C ASN A 482 -8.23 31.81 -33.33
N VAL A 483 -8.55 31.88 -32.04
CA VAL A 483 -7.59 32.11 -30.96
C VAL A 483 -7.41 30.83 -30.14
N LEU A 484 -6.18 30.32 -30.16
CA LEU A 484 -5.75 29.12 -29.46
C LEU A 484 -4.98 29.53 -28.20
N PHE A 485 -5.10 28.74 -27.13
CA PHE A 485 -4.45 29.02 -25.85
C PHE A 485 -3.50 27.89 -25.46
N ALA A 486 -2.27 28.28 -25.15
CA ALA A 486 -1.29 27.45 -24.49
C ALA A 486 -0.78 28.15 -23.22
N GLY A 487 -0.28 27.38 -22.25
CA GLY A 487 0.43 27.92 -21.10
C GLY A 487 1.68 27.12 -20.79
N THR A 488 2.72 27.74 -20.23
CA THR A 488 3.88 27.02 -19.70
C THR A 488 3.86 27.03 -18.17
N MET A 489 4.28 25.92 -17.58
CA MET A 489 4.29 25.71 -16.14
C MET A 489 5.65 25.17 -15.71
N ASN A 490 6.26 25.78 -14.70
CA ASN A 490 7.41 25.20 -14.01
C ASN A 490 6.89 24.32 -12.86
N GLU A 491 7.66 23.31 -12.45
CA GLU A 491 7.28 22.38 -11.39
C GLU A 491 8.07 22.61 -10.09
N ASP A 492 8.69 23.78 -9.98
CA ASP A 492 9.58 24.17 -8.89
C ASP A 492 8.79 24.66 -7.67
N GLU A 493 9.36 24.52 -6.46
CA GLU A 493 8.72 24.82 -5.16
C GLU A 493 8.19 26.26 -5.04
N SER A 494 8.77 27.21 -5.77
CA SER A 494 8.36 28.62 -5.80
C SER A 494 7.07 28.89 -6.60
N THR A 495 6.44 27.87 -7.18
CA THR A 495 5.34 28.02 -8.13
C THR A 495 4.04 27.36 -7.65
N GLN A 496 2.88 27.92 -8.01
CA GLN A 496 1.59 27.41 -7.56
C GLN A 496 1.23 26.10 -8.31
N SER A 497 0.52 25.19 -7.64
CA SER A 497 -0.12 24.06 -8.33
C SER A 497 -1.41 24.51 -9.02
N LEU A 498 -1.65 24.06 -10.26
CA LEU A 498 -2.95 24.22 -10.93
C LEU A 498 -4.05 23.53 -10.12
N SER A 499 -5.21 24.16 -9.97
CA SER A 499 -6.39 23.49 -9.42
C SER A 499 -7.01 22.50 -10.41
N ASP A 500 -7.80 21.56 -9.88
CA ASP A 500 -8.60 20.64 -10.70
C ASP A 500 -9.47 21.37 -11.74
N LYS A 501 -9.99 22.57 -11.42
CA LYS A 501 -10.79 23.38 -12.34
C LYS A 501 -10.03 23.84 -13.59
N VAL A 502 -8.70 23.96 -13.52
CA VAL A 502 -7.85 24.28 -14.68
C VAL A 502 -7.42 23.01 -15.38
N VAL A 503 -7.04 21.96 -14.62
CA VAL A 503 -6.68 20.64 -15.17
C VAL A 503 -7.85 20.03 -15.97
N ASP A 504 -9.10 20.15 -15.50
CA ASP A 504 -10.30 19.69 -16.22
C ASP A 504 -10.54 20.42 -17.55
N ARG A 505 -9.96 21.60 -17.74
CA ARG A 505 -10.09 22.42 -18.94
C ARG A 505 -8.85 22.40 -19.85
N ALA A 506 -7.77 21.74 -19.43
CA ALA A 506 -6.49 21.70 -20.13
C ALA A 506 -6.05 20.28 -20.55
N ASN A 507 -5.29 20.18 -21.64
CA ASN A 507 -4.42 19.03 -21.90
C ASN A 507 -3.05 19.33 -21.26
N VAL A 508 -2.66 18.62 -20.19
CA VAL A 508 -1.41 18.87 -19.47
C VAL A 508 -0.28 17.98 -20.01
N MET A 509 0.51 18.49 -20.95
CA MET A 509 1.65 17.81 -21.54
C MET A 509 2.87 17.94 -20.62
N ARG A 510 3.38 16.83 -20.08
CA ARG A 510 4.53 16.85 -19.15
C ARG A 510 5.85 16.48 -19.85
N PHE A 511 6.78 17.42 -19.85
CA PHE A 511 8.14 17.26 -20.33
C PHE A 511 9.03 16.74 -19.20
N ALA A 512 9.20 15.42 -19.15
CA ALA A 512 10.12 14.75 -18.24
C ALA A 512 11.57 15.26 -18.41
N ALA A 513 12.38 15.14 -17.36
CA ALA A 513 13.79 15.52 -17.39
C ALA A 513 14.55 14.76 -18.50
N PRO A 514 15.35 15.44 -19.33
CA PRO A 514 16.02 14.80 -20.47
C PRO A 514 17.13 13.85 -19.98
N LYS A 515 17.08 12.59 -20.43
CA LYS A 515 18.12 11.56 -20.13
C LYS A 515 19.53 11.95 -20.61
N SER A 516 19.63 12.85 -21.60
CA SER A 516 20.89 13.37 -22.13
C SER A 516 20.71 14.80 -22.62
N ILE A 517 21.61 15.71 -22.24
CA ILE A 517 21.65 17.07 -22.82
C ILE A 517 22.28 16.97 -24.22
N LYS A 518 21.48 17.20 -25.27
CA LYS A 518 21.95 17.27 -26.66
C LYS A 518 22.07 18.75 -27.06
N ALA A 519 23.22 19.14 -27.62
CA ALA A 519 23.32 20.42 -28.31
C ALA A 519 22.54 20.33 -29.63
N GLY A 520 21.47 21.12 -29.77
CA GLY A 520 20.66 21.16 -30.96
C GLY A 520 21.44 21.68 -32.17
N THR A 521 21.62 20.86 -33.21
CA THR A 521 22.28 21.26 -34.45
C THR A 521 21.22 21.65 -35.49
N PRO A 522 21.20 22.91 -35.98
CA PRO A 522 20.29 23.33 -37.05
C PRO A 522 20.43 22.46 -38.32
N GLN A 523 19.31 21.95 -38.84
CA GLN A 523 19.26 21.10 -40.03
C GLN A 523 18.31 21.66 -41.10
N GLY A 524 18.86 22.01 -42.27
CA GLY A 524 18.09 22.57 -43.38
C GLY A 524 17.85 24.08 -43.25
N LYS A 525 16.81 24.58 -43.92
CA LYS A 525 16.38 25.98 -43.86
C LYS A 525 15.01 26.06 -43.18
N PRO A 526 14.75 27.05 -42.32
CA PRO A 526 13.41 27.27 -41.78
C PRO A 526 12.44 27.61 -42.92
N ALA A 527 11.23 27.06 -42.87
CA ALA A 527 10.18 27.43 -43.81
C ALA A 527 9.70 28.87 -43.56
N ASP A 528 9.43 29.62 -44.62
CA ASP A 528 8.84 30.95 -44.57
C ASP A 528 7.43 30.90 -43.95
N SER A 529 7.12 31.86 -43.08
CA SER A 529 5.80 31.97 -42.47
C SER A 529 4.79 32.53 -43.46
N LYS A 530 3.71 31.76 -43.68
CA LYS A 530 2.54 32.15 -44.47
C LYS A 530 1.30 31.97 -43.60
N ALA A 531 0.40 32.94 -43.57
CA ALA A 531 -0.69 32.97 -42.62
C ALA A 531 -1.76 31.89 -42.92
N LEU A 532 -2.01 31.05 -41.92
CA LEU A 532 -3.06 30.04 -41.93
C LEU A 532 -4.41 30.69 -41.59
N THR A 533 -5.44 30.32 -42.36
CA THR A 533 -6.79 30.82 -42.12
C THR A 533 -7.56 29.96 -41.13
N ARG A 534 -8.48 30.58 -40.38
CA ARG A 534 -9.49 29.90 -39.55
C ARG A 534 -10.33 28.97 -40.42
N THR A 535 -10.69 29.41 -41.63
CA THR A 535 -11.39 28.59 -42.63
C THR A 535 -10.62 27.32 -43.00
N GLN A 536 -9.29 27.36 -43.16
CA GLN A 536 -8.48 26.17 -43.43
C GLN A 536 -8.32 25.29 -42.19
N TRP A 537 -8.02 25.89 -41.03
CA TRP A 537 -7.91 25.18 -39.75
C TRP A 537 -9.20 24.39 -39.41
N ARG A 538 -10.38 24.98 -39.65
CA ARG A 538 -11.67 24.33 -39.42
C ARG A 538 -11.86 23.04 -40.23
N LYS A 539 -11.23 22.89 -41.41
CA LYS A 539 -11.30 21.64 -42.20
C LYS A 539 -10.55 20.47 -41.56
N TRP A 540 -9.56 20.75 -40.71
CA TRP A 540 -8.79 19.73 -39.98
C TRP A 540 -9.45 19.34 -38.65
N VAL A 541 -10.38 20.17 -38.14
CA VAL A 541 -11.17 19.92 -36.94
C VAL A 541 -12.38 19.05 -37.29
N ARG A 542 -12.59 17.98 -36.52
CA ARG A 542 -13.59 16.94 -36.77
C ARG A 542 -14.51 16.77 -35.55
N GLY A 543 -15.79 16.50 -35.79
CA GLY A 543 -16.72 16.10 -34.73
C GLY A 543 -16.50 14.65 -34.27
N ILE A 544 -17.04 14.27 -33.11
CA ILE A 544 -16.94 12.91 -32.55
C ILE A 544 -17.45 11.85 -33.55
N ASN A 545 -18.52 12.16 -34.29
CA ASN A 545 -19.12 11.31 -35.32
C ASN A 545 -18.11 10.87 -36.42
N ALA A 546 -17.01 11.61 -36.60
CA ALA A 546 -15.95 11.23 -37.52
C ALA A 546 -15.17 9.97 -37.08
N LEU A 547 -15.37 9.46 -35.86
CA LEU A 547 -14.85 8.15 -35.43
C LEU A 547 -15.48 6.98 -36.19
N ALA A 548 -16.74 7.12 -36.64
CA ALA A 548 -17.47 6.10 -37.37
C ALA A 548 -17.38 4.71 -36.71
N GLU A 549 -16.81 3.71 -37.39
CA GLU A 549 -16.68 2.33 -36.89
C GLU A 549 -15.84 2.22 -35.60
N ASP A 550 -14.91 3.14 -35.37
CA ASP A 550 -14.09 3.16 -34.15
C ASP A 550 -14.83 3.73 -32.93
N GLN A 551 -16.00 4.36 -33.09
CA GLN A 551 -16.69 5.10 -32.02
C GLN A 551 -16.95 4.21 -30.80
N SER A 552 -17.54 3.02 -31.00
CA SER A 552 -17.83 2.10 -29.90
C SER A 552 -16.58 1.53 -29.22
N ARG A 553 -15.44 1.46 -29.93
CA ARG A 553 -14.15 1.09 -29.31
C ARG A 553 -13.63 2.22 -28.42
N VAL A 554 -13.74 3.47 -28.88
CA VAL A 554 -13.36 4.65 -28.07
C VAL A 554 -14.26 4.79 -26.84
N GLU A 555 -15.58 4.60 -26.99
CA GLU A 555 -16.54 4.63 -25.87
C GLU A 555 -16.19 3.58 -24.80
N MET A 556 -15.93 2.33 -25.21
CA MET A 556 -15.48 1.25 -24.30
C MET A 556 -14.18 1.60 -23.53
N HIS A 557 -13.19 2.22 -24.20
CA HIS A 557 -11.98 2.67 -23.53
C HIS A 557 -12.24 3.84 -22.56
N VAL A 558 -13.16 4.75 -22.89
CA VAL A 558 -13.56 5.84 -21.98
C VAL A 558 -14.28 5.28 -20.75
N GLU A 559 -15.15 4.28 -20.90
CA GLU A 559 -15.80 3.58 -19.77
C GLU A 559 -14.76 2.90 -18.86
N ARG A 560 -13.79 2.16 -19.42
CA ARG A 560 -12.68 1.57 -18.66
C ARG A 560 -11.84 2.63 -17.94
N MET A 561 -11.58 3.77 -18.57
CA MET A 561 -10.92 4.91 -17.91
C MET A 561 -11.75 5.46 -16.73
N VAL A 562 -13.08 5.51 -16.83
CA VAL A 562 -13.95 5.89 -15.70
C VAL A 562 -13.83 4.86 -14.57
N GLU A 563 -13.83 3.56 -14.87
CA GLU A 563 -13.67 2.49 -13.87
C GLU A 563 -12.35 2.62 -13.09
N TYR A 564 -11.20 2.70 -13.77
CA TYR A 564 -9.89 2.84 -13.12
C TYR A 564 -9.80 4.12 -12.29
N MET A 565 -10.26 5.26 -12.82
CA MET A 565 -10.24 6.53 -12.10
C MET A 565 -11.20 6.54 -10.90
N THR A 566 -12.27 5.75 -10.94
CA THR A 566 -13.19 5.57 -9.81
C THR A 566 -12.55 4.73 -8.71
N LYS A 567 -11.88 3.62 -9.06
CA LYS A 567 -11.09 2.82 -8.09
C LYS A 567 -10.02 3.67 -7.38
N LEU A 568 -9.34 4.53 -8.13
CA LEU A 568 -8.33 5.48 -7.64
C LEU A 568 -8.91 6.69 -6.87
N GLY A 569 -10.20 6.72 -6.54
CA GLY A 569 -10.82 7.81 -5.77
C GLY A 569 -10.84 9.17 -6.48
N ARG A 570 -10.72 9.18 -7.81
CA ARG A 570 -10.70 10.38 -8.68
C ARG A 570 -11.64 10.24 -9.90
N PRO A 571 -12.93 9.89 -9.72
CA PRO A 571 -13.86 9.70 -10.83
C PRO A 571 -14.03 10.96 -11.68
N PHE A 572 -14.40 10.79 -12.95
CA PHE A 572 -14.67 11.91 -13.86
C PHE A 572 -16.01 11.78 -14.58
N GLY A 573 -16.65 12.94 -14.82
CA GLY A 573 -17.97 13.01 -15.47
C GLY A 573 -17.93 13.10 -17.00
N HIS A 574 -19.12 13.10 -17.61
CA HIS A 574 -19.32 13.10 -19.07
C HIS A 574 -18.55 14.18 -19.83
N ARG A 575 -18.27 15.35 -19.24
CA ARG A 575 -17.49 16.42 -19.87
C ARG A 575 -16.08 15.95 -20.24
N LEU A 576 -15.38 15.30 -19.31
CA LEU A 576 -14.03 14.78 -19.56
C LEU A 576 -14.10 13.63 -20.59
N GLY A 577 -15.04 12.68 -20.44
CA GLY A 577 -15.26 11.61 -21.42
C GLY A 577 -15.50 12.13 -22.85
N ARG A 578 -16.36 13.15 -23.03
CA ARG A 578 -16.58 13.79 -24.34
C ARG A 578 -15.34 14.47 -24.89
N SER A 579 -14.50 15.07 -24.04
CA SER A 579 -13.23 15.66 -24.50
C SER A 579 -12.22 14.60 -24.96
N ILE A 580 -12.16 13.43 -24.29
CA ILE A 580 -11.32 12.29 -24.69
C ILE A 580 -11.78 11.75 -26.05
N MET A 581 -13.09 11.58 -26.26
CA MET A 581 -13.65 11.18 -27.55
C MET A 581 -13.35 12.19 -28.66
N ALA A 582 -13.49 13.49 -28.37
CA ALA A 582 -13.15 14.56 -29.32
C ALA A 582 -11.65 14.55 -29.67
N TYR A 583 -10.76 14.25 -28.72
CA TYR A 583 -9.32 14.12 -28.94
C TYR A 583 -9.00 12.94 -29.87
N ALA A 584 -9.56 11.76 -29.60
CA ALA A 584 -9.42 10.58 -30.46
C ALA A 584 -9.94 10.85 -31.89
N ALA A 585 -11.07 11.55 -32.03
CA ALA A 585 -11.64 11.91 -33.33
C ALA A 585 -10.74 12.86 -34.16
N ASN A 586 -9.99 13.74 -33.47
CA ASN A 586 -9.13 14.77 -34.04
C ASN A 586 -7.66 14.38 -34.17
N TYR A 587 -7.25 13.19 -33.74
CA TYR A 587 -5.86 12.76 -33.87
C TYR A 587 -5.43 12.69 -35.36
N PRO A 588 -4.25 13.20 -35.74
CA PRO A 588 -3.77 13.17 -37.12
C PRO A 588 -3.75 11.75 -37.71
N GLU A 589 -4.21 11.63 -38.95
CA GLU A 589 -4.18 10.37 -39.70
C GLU A 589 -2.79 10.10 -40.27
N ASP A 590 -2.30 8.88 -40.11
CA ASP A 590 -1.13 8.40 -40.82
C ASP A 590 -1.60 7.49 -41.98
N ASN A 591 -1.29 7.87 -43.22
CA ASN A 591 -1.74 7.16 -44.43
C ASN A 591 -3.25 6.83 -44.46
N GLY A 592 -4.08 7.76 -43.96
CA GLY A 592 -5.54 7.62 -43.91
C GLY A 592 -6.09 6.75 -42.76
N ARG A 593 -5.27 6.38 -41.77
CA ARG A 593 -5.70 5.70 -40.54
C ARG A 593 -5.32 6.50 -39.31
N ARG A 594 -6.21 6.57 -38.32
CA ARG A 594 -5.92 7.17 -37.01
C ARG A 594 -5.36 6.12 -36.06
N ASP A 595 -4.26 6.46 -35.40
CA ASP A 595 -3.78 5.70 -34.25
C ASP A 595 -4.56 6.11 -33.00
N ILE A 596 -5.71 5.45 -32.82
CA ILE A 596 -6.64 5.71 -31.72
C ILE A 596 -6.08 5.22 -30.38
N GLN A 597 -5.25 4.17 -30.37
CA GLN A 597 -4.62 3.66 -29.15
C GLN A 597 -3.63 4.70 -28.61
N THR A 598 -2.77 5.23 -29.48
CA THR A 598 -1.88 6.36 -29.13
C THR A 598 -2.68 7.60 -28.70
N ALA A 599 -3.76 7.95 -29.39
CA ALA A 599 -4.60 9.10 -29.02
C ALA A 599 -5.25 8.96 -27.63
N LEU A 600 -5.67 7.74 -27.27
CA LEU A 600 -6.21 7.41 -25.95
C LEU A 600 -5.11 7.42 -24.88
N ALA A 601 -3.92 6.89 -25.18
CA ALA A 601 -2.76 6.94 -24.28
C ALA A 601 -2.32 8.40 -23.99
N ASP A 602 -2.32 9.25 -25.02
CA ASP A 602 -2.10 10.69 -24.88
C ASP A 602 -3.14 11.35 -23.94
N GLN A 603 -4.39 10.89 -23.93
CA GLN A 603 -5.41 11.37 -22.99
C GLN A 603 -5.26 10.82 -21.56
N VAL A 604 -4.80 9.57 -21.38
CA VAL A 604 -4.39 9.07 -20.06
C VAL A 604 -3.29 9.97 -19.49
N GLU A 605 -2.24 10.25 -20.27
CA GLU A 605 -1.14 11.13 -19.87
C GLU A 605 -1.59 12.56 -19.53
N MET A 606 -2.37 13.18 -20.42
CA MET A 606 -2.63 14.64 -20.37
C MET A 606 -3.82 15.03 -19.51
N ARG A 607 -4.70 14.09 -19.17
CA ARG A 607 -5.97 14.38 -18.47
C ARG A 607 -6.16 13.55 -17.21
N LEU A 608 -5.75 12.29 -17.20
CA LEU A 608 -6.00 11.36 -16.08
C LEU A 608 -4.86 11.37 -15.06
N LEU A 609 -3.63 11.08 -15.47
CA LEU A 609 -2.46 11.05 -14.57
C LEU A 609 -2.23 12.35 -13.77
N PRO A 610 -2.50 13.57 -14.29
CA PRO A 610 -2.38 14.80 -13.51
C PRO A 610 -3.35 14.88 -12.32
N LYS A 611 -4.51 14.23 -12.39
CA LYS A 611 -5.52 14.18 -11.31
C LYS A 611 -5.17 13.22 -10.19
N LEU A 612 -4.23 12.31 -10.44
CA LEU A 612 -3.74 11.33 -9.46
C LEU A 612 -2.71 11.91 -8.49
N ARG A 613 -2.32 13.19 -8.66
CA ARG A 613 -1.39 13.88 -7.76
C ARG A 613 -1.91 13.86 -6.32
N GLY A 614 -1.05 13.45 -5.39
CA GLY A 614 -1.36 13.44 -3.95
C GLY A 614 -2.24 12.29 -3.49
N ILE A 615 -2.45 11.26 -4.32
CA ILE A 615 -3.03 9.98 -3.86
C ILE A 615 -1.98 9.23 -3.03
N GLU A 616 -2.38 8.69 -1.89
CA GLU A 616 -1.53 7.87 -1.02
C GLU A 616 -1.29 6.48 -1.63
N MET A 617 -0.02 6.09 -1.73
CA MET A 617 0.38 4.85 -2.43
C MET A 617 -0.09 3.58 -1.71
N GLU A 618 -0.20 3.61 -0.38
CA GLU A 618 -0.64 2.46 0.45
C GLU A 618 -1.99 1.88 -0.02
N ASN A 619 -2.89 2.74 -0.49
CA ASN A 619 -4.26 2.39 -0.89
C ASN A 619 -4.49 2.38 -2.42
N ALA A 620 -3.45 2.62 -3.23
CA ALA A 620 -3.59 2.85 -4.67
C ALA A 620 -2.52 2.19 -5.55
N SER A 621 -1.51 1.53 -4.97
CA SER A 621 -0.44 0.85 -5.70
C SER A 621 -0.97 -0.24 -6.65
N THR A 622 -1.95 -1.02 -6.20
CA THR A 622 -2.58 -2.10 -7.01
C THR A 622 -3.34 -1.53 -8.20
N GLU A 623 -4.14 -0.49 -7.97
CA GLU A 623 -4.96 0.19 -8.97
C GLU A 623 -4.11 0.95 -9.99
N LEU A 624 -3.01 1.57 -9.56
CA LEU A 624 -2.01 2.18 -10.45
C LEU A 624 -1.30 1.11 -11.30
N GLN A 625 -1.00 -0.05 -10.73
CA GLN A 625 -0.44 -1.17 -11.48
C GLN A 625 -1.44 -1.71 -12.52
N GLU A 626 -2.73 -1.86 -12.17
CA GLU A 626 -3.79 -2.19 -13.13
C GLU A 626 -3.87 -1.17 -14.27
N LEU A 627 -3.85 0.14 -13.96
CA LEU A 627 -3.85 1.21 -14.96
C LEU A 627 -2.62 1.14 -15.88
N SER A 628 -1.43 0.86 -15.34
CA SER A 628 -0.21 0.68 -16.15
C SER A 628 -0.33 -0.53 -17.09
N ASN A 629 -0.89 -1.65 -16.60
CA ASN A 629 -1.10 -2.86 -17.39
C ASN A 629 -2.12 -2.63 -18.53
N TYR A 630 -3.16 -1.83 -18.28
CA TYR A 630 -4.14 -1.39 -19.28
C TYR A 630 -3.49 -0.54 -20.38
N VAL A 631 -2.69 0.45 -20.00
CA VAL A 631 -1.94 1.32 -20.94
C VAL A 631 -0.98 0.48 -21.80
N GLU A 632 -0.27 -0.48 -21.21
CA GLU A 632 0.66 -1.35 -21.92
C GLU A 632 -0.05 -2.29 -22.92
N ARG A 633 -1.10 -2.99 -22.47
CA ARG A 633 -1.70 -4.09 -23.23
C ARG A 633 -2.79 -3.64 -24.20
N GLU A 634 -3.64 -2.70 -23.78
CA GLU A 634 -4.82 -2.30 -24.55
C GLU A 634 -4.60 -1.01 -25.35
N LEU A 635 -3.84 -0.06 -24.80
CA LEU A 635 -3.43 1.15 -25.51
C LEU A 635 -2.07 0.99 -26.20
N SER A 636 -1.45 -0.18 -26.09
CA SER A 636 -0.20 -0.56 -26.79
C SER A 636 0.97 0.42 -26.56
N ASP A 637 1.02 1.06 -25.39
CA ASP A 637 2.02 2.08 -25.04
C ASP A 637 2.90 1.65 -23.85
N PRO A 638 3.87 0.76 -24.07
CA PRO A 638 4.78 0.31 -23.00
C PRO A 638 5.62 1.46 -22.44
N VAL A 639 5.94 2.48 -23.25
CA VAL A 639 6.77 3.62 -22.82
C VAL A 639 6.04 4.50 -21.81
N LEU A 640 4.72 4.70 -21.99
CA LEU A 640 3.89 5.37 -20.99
C LEU A 640 3.66 4.48 -19.76
N ALA A 641 3.44 3.17 -19.95
CA ALA A 641 3.25 2.23 -18.83
C ALA A 641 4.49 2.15 -17.92
N ASP A 642 5.69 2.07 -18.48
CA ASP A 642 6.96 2.11 -17.74
C ASP A 642 7.13 3.43 -16.99
N ALA A 643 6.73 4.56 -17.58
CA ALA A 643 6.79 5.85 -16.92
C ALA A 643 5.78 5.97 -15.76
N ILE A 644 4.60 5.35 -15.86
CA ILE A 644 3.61 5.24 -14.77
C ILE A 644 4.19 4.41 -13.63
N ARG A 645 4.72 3.21 -13.92
CA ARG A 645 5.37 2.34 -12.93
C ARG A 645 6.52 3.05 -12.21
N HIS A 646 7.42 3.68 -12.96
CA HIS A 646 8.53 4.43 -12.38
C HIS A 646 8.07 5.64 -11.55
N SER A 647 6.95 6.29 -11.90
CA SER A 647 6.37 7.35 -11.07
C SER A 647 5.74 6.84 -9.78
N ALA A 648 5.24 5.59 -9.77
CA ALA A 648 4.71 4.91 -8.59
C ALA A 648 5.84 4.41 -7.67
N GLU A 649 6.86 3.73 -8.21
CA GLU A 649 8.06 3.27 -7.47
C GLU A 649 8.69 4.41 -6.66
N VAL A 650 8.96 5.56 -7.29
CA VAL A 650 9.59 6.70 -6.59
C VAL A 650 8.60 7.46 -5.67
N ALA A 651 7.30 7.19 -5.77
CA ALA A 651 6.33 7.68 -4.79
C ALA A 651 6.32 6.80 -3.53
N GLU A 652 6.46 5.47 -3.68
CA GLU A 652 6.59 4.50 -2.59
C GLU A 652 7.91 4.70 -1.81
N ASP A 653 9.05 4.80 -2.51
CA ASP A 653 10.36 5.08 -1.91
C ASP A 653 10.48 6.50 -1.30
N GLY A 654 9.54 7.40 -1.63
CA GLY A 654 9.65 8.84 -1.40
C GLY A 654 8.67 9.39 -0.38
N THR A 655 7.69 10.15 -0.86
CA THR A 655 6.73 10.89 -0.02
C THR A 655 5.48 10.09 0.34
N GLY A 656 5.38 8.82 -0.05
CA GLY A 656 4.17 8.00 0.07
C GLY A 656 3.00 8.47 -0.81
N GLN A 657 3.21 9.47 -1.69
CA GLN A 657 2.17 10.13 -2.46
C GLN A 657 2.51 10.18 -3.95
N PHE A 658 1.59 9.71 -4.80
CA PHE A 658 1.78 9.69 -6.25
C PHE A 658 1.95 11.10 -6.82
N THR A 659 2.95 11.27 -7.69
CA THR A 659 3.14 12.49 -8.48
C THR A 659 3.58 12.12 -9.89
N TRP A 660 2.79 12.51 -10.89
CA TRP A 660 3.08 12.20 -12.30
C TRP A 660 4.30 12.98 -12.81
N ARG A 661 5.39 12.29 -13.15
CA ARG A 661 6.68 12.89 -13.57
C ARG A 661 6.81 13.10 -15.10
N GLY A 662 5.80 12.72 -15.87
CA GLY A 662 5.82 12.78 -17.33
C GLY A 662 6.58 11.61 -17.96
N VAL A 663 6.55 11.53 -19.30
CA VAL A 663 7.20 10.47 -20.08
C VAL A 663 8.27 11.06 -21.00
N THR A 664 9.47 10.46 -21.00
CA THR A 664 10.54 10.86 -21.93
C THR A 664 10.38 10.10 -23.25
N ARG A 665 9.83 10.75 -24.28
CA ARG A 665 9.83 10.24 -25.66
C ARG A 665 11.11 10.72 -26.36
N GLY A 666 12.03 9.77 -26.60
CA GLY A 666 13.41 10.02 -27.05
C GLY A 666 13.61 10.09 -28.56
#